data_AF-A0A3D1NRL0-F1
#
_entry.id   AF-A0A3D1NRL0-F1
#
_cell.length_a   1.000
_cell.length_b   1.000
_cell.length_c   1.000
_cell.angle_alpha   90.00
_cell.angle_beta   90.00
_cell.angle_gamma   90.00
#
_symmetry.space_group_name_H-M   'P 1'
#
loop_
_entity.id
_entity.type
_entity.pdbx_description
1 polymer ?
#
loop_
_entity_poly.entity_id
_entity_poly.type
_entity_poly.pdbx_seq_one_letter_code
_entity_poly.pdbx_strand_id
1 'polypeptide(L)'
;MDRLKAKYIFSGALLLLFLLPVLGMALPGGVQHPATPERQTPPDSTPTQAVQKSRRETRREIRRLQREADRPPTAETRTEEEQDSLFDTRIDSIFGAPPLSPIAPADSTAPTGNDSLLRDSLRQDTTQRDTTRKKSFLDDIISGKNQDSLYYDVRNRTVYIYNQGDINYQNMNLKGDFMRVNMDEKIIYAHGKRDTIDGKPTVTNPTFTEGAANPYTMDTITYNIGSKKAKIKGVATQEGDGWLIGNNVKKMDDNTIHIQDGKYTTCDQTDHPHFYLAMTKAKVIPGKKVVTGPAYLVLEDVPIYFPLLPEGFFPLSSGPKSGLLMPTFGEESTKGFYIRDLGYYFTLGEHMDLAIRGGIYTLGSWEASAMSRYMKRYKYNGTLNFNYSNVRVGDKGEPDFLQQNNFQLYWQHTQDPKANPGSTFSASVDFRTSGYNRYSATSLNEALQTQTSSTISYSKSWLGTPFSLSANMSVSQNSQSGTLSIALPNVVFNVSTFYPFKRKEAMGKQRWYEKISLRYTGKFNNKANAKESEIFTKETLQNMQYGFEHSIPISATYNIFNYINFGPTINYTEKWYFKKQEQVWNPVLNRIDKLDPEYGFYRLYNYNFSLQASTIIYGRYEAKKKTRKIQAIRHTITPTVSFSYAPDFSKQKYGYVKTVQSDTLGNFKTYSPFEGSIFGVPSSGQSMAINASLSQTLEMKVLSKRDTSGMKKIKLIDELRIGQVSYNFLADSMGLSNIPISLRTTVFQNFGININATLDPYRVTPQGQRINKLFFPGRVVSASTSFGYTFQSRQDNSTPAINDINSAPVDPAYANPFYDPYGQMNPALRRQYMTQAYYDFSLPWNLGFNYTISYSASPTNNGTTGYQKNITQTLGINGSVTILPKMGVTIQGGYDFQAKELTPASITITRDLHCWQMSFAWVPFGHYQSWSFNIGVKAASLADLKYDKSQSMFDNLY
;
A
#
# COMPACT_ATOMS: atom_id res chain seq x y z
N MET A 1 -17.80 -19.15 36.12
CA MET A 1 -17.60 -18.84 34.67
C MET A 1 -17.69 -17.33 34.48
N ASP A 2 -16.55 -16.63 34.47
CA ASP A 2 -16.46 -15.40 35.29
C ASP A 2 -16.16 -14.10 34.54
N ARG A 3 -16.13 -13.02 35.33
CA ARG A 3 -16.05 -11.59 34.98
C ARG A 3 -15.03 -11.19 33.90
N LEU A 4 -14.03 -12.05 33.63
CA LEU A 4 -13.09 -11.91 32.52
C LEU A 4 -13.79 -11.72 31.17
N LYS A 5 -14.80 -12.54 30.84
CA LYS A 5 -15.46 -12.48 29.51
C LYS A 5 -16.10 -11.12 29.21
N ALA A 6 -16.68 -10.49 30.23
CA ALA A 6 -17.29 -9.16 30.09
C ALA A 6 -16.25 -8.04 29.88
N LYS A 7 -15.09 -8.11 30.56
CA LYS A 7 -14.03 -7.09 30.45
C LYS A 7 -13.51 -6.94 29.01
N TYR A 8 -13.23 -8.06 28.33
CA TYR A 8 -12.69 -8.04 26.96
C TYR A 8 -13.66 -7.41 25.95
N ILE A 9 -14.96 -7.74 26.07
CA ILE A 9 -16.01 -7.12 25.25
C ILE A 9 -16.09 -5.61 25.55
N PHE A 10 -15.94 -5.20 26.81
CA PHE A 10 -15.90 -3.78 27.19
C PHE A 10 -14.70 -3.03 26.60
N SER A 11 -13.53 -3.67 26.48
CA SER A 11 -12.36 -3.09 25.81
C SER A 11 -12.61 -2.82 24.32
N GLY A 12 -13.26 -3.76 23.61
CA GLY A 12 -13.71 -3.54 22.23
C GLY A 12 -14.79 -2.46 22.12
N ALA A 13 -15.75 -2.44 23.06
CA ALA A 13 -16.80 -1.42 23.11
C ALA A 13 -16.26 -0.01 23.38
N LEU A 14 -15.16 0.13 24.13
CA LEU A 14 -14.56 1.45 24.41
C LEU A 14 -13.81 2.02 23.19
N LEU A 15 -13.25 1.17 22.32
CA LEU A 15 -12.78 1.58 20.98
C LEU A 15 -13.96 2.05 20.10
N LEU A 16 -15.12 1.38 20.18
CA LEU A 16 -16.34 1.77 19.45
C LEU A 16 -17.01 3.05 19.98
N LEU A 17 -16.93 3.32 21.29
CA LEU A 17 -17.49 4.54 21.89
C LEU A 17 -16.81 5.82 21.40
N PHE A 18 -15.51 5.76 21.04
CA PHE A 18 -14.80 6.89 20.40
C PHE A 18 -15.03 6.99 18.88
N LEU A 19 -15.66 6.00 18.25
CA LEU A 19 -16.02 6.03 16.82
C LEU A 19 -17.29 6.86 16.55
N LEU A 20 -18.24 6.87 17.50
CA LEU A 20 -19.51 7.61 17.41
C LEU A 20 -19.36 9.11 17.07
N PRO A 21 -18.51 9.91 17.74
CA PRO A 21 -18.32 11.33 17.38
C PRO A 21 -17.61 11.54 16.04
N VAL A 22 -17.02 10.51 15.42
CA VAL A 22 -16.38 10.58 14.10
C VAL A 22 -17.33 10.16 12.97
N LEU A 23 -18.26 9.24 13.25
CA LEU A 23 -19.25 8.74 12.28
C LEU A 23 -20.46 9.66 12.06
N GLY A 24 -20.63 10.72 12.87
CA GLY A 24 -21.66 11.75 12.65
C GLY A 24 -23.10 11.30 12.88
N MET A 25 -23.32 10.17 13.57
CA MET A 25 -24.66 9.72 13.97
C MET A 25 -25.14 10.51 15.20
N ALA A 26 -26.14 11.36 15.01
CA ALA A 26 -26.84 12.00 16.12
C ALA A 26 -27.66 10.96 16.89
N LEU A 27 -27.52 10.93 18.22
CA LEU A 27 -28.36 10.10 19.09
C LEU A 27 -29.78 10.68 19.14
N PRO A 28 -30.84 9.86 18.96
CA PRO A 28 -32.22 10.32 19.11
C PRO A 28 -32.55 10.49 20.60
N GLY A 29 -32.41 11.73 21.10
CA GLY A 29 -32.72 12.09 22.49
C GLY A 29 -33.61 13.32 22.57
N GLY A 30 -34.94 13.10 22.60
CA GLY A 30 -35.90 14.17 22.85
C GLY A 30 -35.96 14.52 24.34
N VAL A 31 -35.76 15.79 24.68
CA VAL A 31 -35.98 16.35 26.02
C VAL A 31 -36.77 17.65 25.87
N GLN A 32 -37.77 17.85 26.71
CA GLN A 32 -38.71 18.97 26.63
C GLN A 32 -38.06 20.29 27.11
N HIS A 33 -38.43 21.40 26.48
CA HIS A 33 -38.06 22.75 26.94
C HIS A 33 -38.97 23.20 28.11
N PRO A 34 -38.41 23.67 29.24
CA PRO A 34 -39.11 24.54 30.18
C PRO A 34 -39.26 25.96 29.62
N ALA A 35 -40.22 26.72 30.12
CA ALA A 35 -40.60 28.03 29.58
C ALA A 35 -39.66 29.19 29.98
N THR A 36 -39.66 30.23 29.15
CA THR A 36 -38.94 31.50 29.34
C THR A 36 -39.63 32.41 30.37
N PRO A 37 -38.91 33.00 31.36
CA PRO A 37 -39.41 34.13 32.12
C PRO A 37 -39.18 35.46 31.38
N GLU A 38 -40.17 36.34 31.47
CA GLU A 38 -40.23 37.65 30.81
C GLU A 38 -39.24 38.67 31.41
N ARG A 39 -38.71 39.61 30.61
CA ARG A 39 -37.88 40.72 31.11
C ARG A 39 -38.20 42.05 30.40
N GLN A 40 -38.52 43.05 31.21
CA GLN A 40 -38.89 44.40 30.78
C GLN A 40 -37.72 45.19 30.18
N THR A 41 -38.05 46.18 29.35
CA THR A 41 -37.13 47.09 28.65
C THR A 41 -36.74 48.32 29.48
N PRO A 42 -35.47 48.80 29.37
CA PRO A 42 -35.09 50.18 29.71
C PRO A 42 -35.13 51.11 28.46
N PRO A 43 -35.27 52.44 28.63
CA PRO A 43 -35.33 53.42 27.54
C PRO A 43 -33.95 53.94 27.06
N ASP A 44 -33.98 54.77 26.01
CA ASP A 44 -32.84 55.23 25.20
C ASP A 44 -31.78 56.13 25.87
N SER A 45 -30.54 56.02 25.36
CA SER A 45 -29.72 57.18 24.98
C SER A 45 -28.74 56.84 23.85
N THR A 46 -28.75 57.65 22.79
CA THR A 46 -27.80 57.63 21.65
C THR A 46 -26.78 58.80 21.83
N PRO A 47 -25.75 59.04 20.98
CA PRO A 47 -25.43 58.44 19.67
C PRO A 47 -23.94 58.11 19.40
N THR A 48 -23.67 57.35 18.31
CA THR A 48 -22.39 57.50 17.54
C THR A 48 -22.54 57.03 16.09
N GLN A 49 -22.38 57.92 15.11
CA GLN A 49 -22.62 57.60 13.68
C GLN A 49 -21.44 56.92 12.94
N ALA A 50 -20.27 56.78 13.56
CA ALA A 50 -19.04 56.37 12.88
C ALA A 50 -19.04 54.93 12.31
N VAL A 51 -19.79 54.01 12.93
CA VAL A 51 -19.68 52.56 12.67
C VAL A 51 -20.36 52.10 11.36
N GLN A 52 -21.24 52.91 10.76
CA GLN A 52 -22.01 52.48 9.58
C GLN A 52 -21.30 52.67 8.23
N LYS A 53 -20.27 53.54 8.11
CA LYS A 53 -19.56 53.74 6.83
C LYS A 53 -18.65 52.57 6.48
N SER A 54 -17.70 52.22 7.35
CA SER A 54 -16.71 51.16 7.10
C SER A 54 -17.36 49.82 6.73
N ARG A 55 -18.41 49.42 7.46
CA ARG A 55 -19.16 48.17 7.22
C ARG A 55 -19.89 48.13 5.86
N ARG A 56 -20.07 49.28 5.19
CA ARG A 56 -20.64 49.39 3.84
C ARG A 56 -19.57 49.32 2.75
N GLU A 57 -18.35 49.77 3.05
CA GLU A 57 -17.17 49.68 2.17
C GLU A 57 -16.66 48.25 2.09
N THR A 58 -16.46 47.56 3.22
CA THR A 58 -16.03 46.14 3.22
C THR A 58 -17.00 45.24 2.45
N ARG A 59 -18.31 45.55 2.46
CA ARG A 59 -19.33 44.81 1.71
C ARG A 59 -19.34 45.10 0.21
N ARG A 60 -18.81 46.26 -0.23
CA ARG A 60 -18.54 46.54 -1.66
C ARG A 60 -17.26 45.85 -2.12
N GLU A 61 -16.23 45.85 -1.28
CA GLU A 61 -14.92 45.27 -1.56
C GLU A 61 -14.99 43.73 -1.69
N ILE A 62 -15.68 43.05 -0.77
CA ILE A 62 -15.97 41.61 -0.88
C ILE A 62 -16.74 41.30 -2.19
N ARG A 63 -17.72 42.12 -2.57
CA ARG A 63 -18.46 41.97 -3.85
C ARG A 63 -17.62 42.29 -5.10
N ARG A 64 -16.48 42.99 -4.96
CA ARG A 64 -15.54 43.23 -6.07
C ARG A 64 -14.64 42.02 -6.27
N LEU A 65 -13.99 41.56 -5.19
CA LEU A 65 -13.16 40.36 -5.19
C LEU A 65 -13.92 39.12 -5.68
N GLN A 66 -15.18 38.99 -5.27
CA GLN A 66 -16.03 37.85 -5.67
C GLN A 66 -16.50 37.94 -7.14
N ARG A 67 -16.40 39.11 -7.79
CA ARG A 67 -16.60 39.26 -9.26
C ARG A 67 -15.31 39.11 -10.06
N GLU A 68 -14.15 39.26 -9.43
CA GLU A 68 -12.85 38.94 -10.05
C GLU A 68 -12.57 37.43 -10.05
N ALA A 69 -13.15 36.68 -9.11
CA ALA A 69 -13.06 35.21 -9.06
C ALA A 69 -13.85 34.48 -10.15
N ASP A 70 -15.01 35.01 -10.58
CA ASP A 70 -15.93 34.37 -11.54
C ASP A 70 -15.60 34.69 -13.02
N ARG A 71 -14.37 35.14 -13.33
CA ARG A 71 -14.01 35.59 -14.69
C ARG A 71 -13.26 34.49 -15.46
N PRO A 72 -13.78 33.98 -16.60
CA PRO A 72 -13.08 33.00 -17.42
C PRO A 72 -11.84 33.62 -18.09
N PRO A 73 -10.77 32.85 -18.35
CA PRO A 73 -9.53 33.38 -18.88
C PRO A 73 -9.59 33.63 -20.40
N THR A 74 -9.35 34.88 -20.81
CA THR A 74 -8.86 35.20 -22.15
C THR A 74 -7.33 35.03 -22.21
N ALA A 75 -6.80 34.81 -23.42
CA ALA A 75 -5.38 34.62 -23.68
C ALA A 75 -4.61 35.95 -23.90
N GLU A 76 -3.35 35.83 -24.34
CA GLU A 76 -2.44 36.91 -24.78
C GLU A 76 -1.83 37.80 -23.67
N THR A 77 -0.55 38.22 -23.73
CA THR A 77 0.58 37.93 -24.65
C THR A 77 1.83 37.50 -23.86
N ARG A 78 2.81 36.89 -24.54
CA ARG A 78 4.18 36.74 -24.01
C ARG A 78 5.23 36.69 -25.12
N THR A 79 5.87 37.83 -25.36
CA THR A 79 7.04 38.08 -26.22
C THR A 79 8.31 38.22 -25.36
N GLU A 80 9.55 38.20 -25.86
CA GLU A 80 10.25 37.44 -26.94
C GLU A 80 11.78 37.59 -26.70
N GLU A 81 12.64 37.04 -27.58
CA GLU A 81 14.11 36.78 -27.49
C GLU A 81 14.36 35.24 -27.40
N GLU A 82 14.77 34.50 -28.45
CA GLU A 82 15.65 34.77 -29.60
C GLU A 82 17.11 35.07 -29.17
N GLN A 83 18.20 34.55 -29.77
CA GLN A 83 18.46 33.99 -31.11
C GLN A 83 19.15 32.57 -31.02
N ASP A 84 19.57 31.82 -32.04
CA ASP A 84 20.13 32.20 -33.37
C ASP A 84 20.18 31.03 -34.42
N SER A 85 20.10 31.39 -35.71
CA SER A 85 20.51 30.77 -37.03
C SER A 85 20.60 29.23 -37.30
N LEU A 86 20.43 28.69 -38.53
CA LEU A 86 19.95 29.18 -39.86
C LEU A 86 19.68 27.99 -40.86
N PHE A 87 19.03 28.29 -42.01
CA PHE A 87 18.96 27.55 -43.31
C PHE A 87 18.10 26.27 -43.50
N ASP A 88 16.80 26.49 -43.77
CA ASP A 88 16.04 26.14 -45.00
C ASP A 88 16.29 24.81 -45.78
N THR A 89 15.28 23.92 -45.85
CA THR A 89 14.60 23.55 -47.13
C THR A 89 13.28 22.77 -46.95
N ARG A 90 12.36 22.96 -47.91
CA ARG A 90 10.94 22.56 -48.08
C ARG A 90 10.65 21.03 -47.96
N ILE A 91 9.41 20.48 -47.88
CA ILE A 91 8.10 20.79 -48.53
C ILE A 91 6.89 20.46 -47.60
N ASP A 92 5.74 21.07 -47.90
CA ASP A 92 4.36 20.90 -47.38
C ASP A 92 3.84 19.42 -47.29
N SER A 93 2.74 19.07 -46.61
CA SER A 93 1.49 19.85 -46.42
C SER A 93 0.58 19.45 -45.23
N ILE A 94 0.12 20.50 -44.53
CA ILE A 94 -1.23 20.78 -43.99
C ILE A 94 -2.10 19.62 -43.42
N PHE A 95 -2.22 19.65 -42.08
CA PHE A 95 -3.40 19.44 -41.20
C PHE A 95 -4.64 18.63 -41.66
N GLY A 96 -5.18 17.83 -40.73
CA GLY A 96 -6.54 17.28 -40.81
C GLY A 96 -7.44 17.65 -39.62
N ALA A 97 -8.74 17.75 -39.92
CA ALA A 97 -9.90 17.65 -38.98
C ALA A 97 -10.04 18.73 -37.88
N PRO A 98 -11.20 18.83 -37.17
CA PRO A 98 -12.46 18.08 -37.27
C PRO A 98 -13.68 19.03 -37.53
N PRO A 99 -14.83 18.93 -36.84
CA PRO A 99 -15.99 18.08 -37.16
C PRO A 99 -17.28 18.88 -37.49
N LEU A 100 -18.37 18.21 -37.88
CA LEU A 100 -19.72 18.30 -37.25
C LEU A 100 -20.83 17.58 -38.05
N SER A 101 -21.99 17.43 -37.42
CA SER A 101 -23.21 16.78 -37.95
C SER A 101 -23.92 17.62 -39.04
N PRO A 102 -24.57 17.00 -40.04
CA PRO A 102 -25.36 17.72 -41.04
C PRO A 102 -26.76 18.10 -40.56
N ILE A 103 -27.19 19.30 -40.95
CA ILE A 103 -28.59 19.75 -41.00
C ILE A 103 -28.88 20.10 -42.48
N ALA A 104 -30.08 19.79 -42.97
CA ALA A 104 -30.53 20.10 -44.33
C ALA A 104 -30.71 21.63 -44.54
N PRO A 105 -30.68 22.21 -45.76
CA PRO A 105 -31.67 21.88 -46.80
C PRO A 105 -31.27 22.06 -48.30
N ALA A 106 -32.18 21.59 -49.16
CA ALA A 106 -32.73 22.15 -50.42
C ALA A 106 -31.89 22.86 -51.52
N ASP A 107 -32.41 22.70 -52.75
CA ASP A 107 -32.31 23.55 -53.95
C ASP A 107 -30.95 23.72 -54.67
N SER A 108 -30.88 24.05 -55.97
CA SER A 108 -31.73 23.73 -57.16
C SER A 108 -31.11 24.43 -58.38
N THR A 109 -31.10 23.81 -59.57
CA THR A 109 -31.29 24.38 -60.95
C THR A 109 -30.58 23.57 -62.06
N ALA A 110 -31.12 23.66 -63.29
CA ALA A 110 -30.58 23.15 -64.58
C ALA A 110 -30.12 24.36 -65.45
N PRO A 111 -30.08 24.39 -66.82
CA PRO A 111 -30.55 23.48 -67.89
C PRO A 111 -29.55 22.32 -68.17
N THR A 112 -29.59 21.50 -69.24
CA THR A 112 -30.36 21.41 -70.52
C THR A 112 -30.63 19.90 -70.81
N GLY A 113 -31.16 19.35 -71.92
CA GLY A 113 -31.42 19.77 -73.32
C GLY A 113 -30.25 19.44 -74.26
N ASN A 114 -30.40 18.92 -75.49
CA ASN A 114 -31.55 18.56 -76.35
C ASN A 114 -31.19 17.25 -77.12
N ASP A 115 -32.01 16.59 -77.97
CA ASP A 115 -33.32 16.94 -78.55
C ASP A 115 -34.30 15.73 -78.61
N SER A 116 -34.89 15.39 -79.78
CA SER A 116 -36.11 14.58 -79.92
C SER A 116 -36.23 13.84 -81.27
N LEU A 117 -37.14 12.84 -81.35
CA LEU A 117 -38.00 12.61 -82.52
C LEU A 117 -39.33 11.93 -82.14
N LEU A 118 -40.40 12.50 -82.70
CA LEU A 118 -41.80 12.05 -82.92
C LEU A 118 -41.99 10.50 -83.02
N ARG A 119 -43.15 9.88 -82.72
CA ARG A 119 -44.56 10.30 -82.47
C ARG A 119 -45.26 9.11 -81.74
N ASP A 120 -46.53 9.07 -81.31
CA ASP A 120 -47.70 9.96 -81.45
C ASP A 120 -48.60 9.88 -80.17
N SER A 121 -49.93 10.04 -80.30
CA SER A 121 -50.89 10.14 -79.19
C SER A 121 -52.20 9.35 -79.43
N LEU A 122 -52.70 8.69 -78.38
CA LEU A 122 -54.11 8.26 -78.23
C LEU A 122 -54.48 8.15 -76.74
N ARG A 123 -55.78 8.14 -76.43
CA ARG A 123 -56.28 8.41 -75.06
C ARG A 123 -56.43 7.17 -74.18
N GLN A 124 -56.04 7.36 -72.92
CA GLN A 124 -56.63 6.85 -71.67
C GLN A 124 -57.80 5.84 -71.79
N ASP A 125 -57.62 4.70 -71.11
CA ASP A 125 -58.69 4.04 -70.36
C ASP A 125 -58.20 3.73 -68.93
N THR A 126 -59.10 3.65 -67.95
CA THR A 126 -58.79 3.58 -66.52
C THR A 126 -59.13 2.23 -65.91
N THR A 127 -58.12 1.40 -65.67
CA THR A 127 -58.20 0.30 -64.71
C THR A 127 -57.60 0.72 -63.38
N GLN A 128 -58.20 0.28 -62.27
CA GLN A 128 -57.76 0.66 -60.93
C GLN A 128 -56.37 0.09 -60.65
N ARG A 129 -55.40 0.96 -60.35
CA ARG A 129 -54.05 0.56 -59.95
C ARG A 129 -54.09 0.02 -58.53
N ASP A 130 -54.05 -1.31 -58.40
CA ASP A 130 -53.89 -1.98 -57.10
C ASP A 130 -52.67 -1.41 -56.36
N THR A 131 -52.92 -0.73 -55.23
CA THR A 131 -51.88 -0.10 -54.41
C THR A 131 -51.28 -1.05 -53.37
N THR A 132 -51.59 -2.35 -53.40
CA THR A 132 -50.90 -3.35 -52.58
C THR A 132 -49.45 -3.52 -53.06
N ARG A 133 -48.56 -2.66 -52.54
CA ARG A 133 -47.12 -2.94 -52.49
C ARG A 133 -46.96 -4.30 -51.79
N LYS A 134 -46.73 -5.37 -52.56
CA LYS A 134 -46.23 -6.64 -52.02
C LYS A 134 -45.05 -6.31 -51.11
N LYS A 135 -45.11 -6.76 -49.85
CA LYS A 135 -43.98 -6.58 -48.93
C LYS A 135 -42.72 -7.10 -49.61
N SER A 136 -41.63 -6.34 -49.51
CA SER A 136 -40.33 -6.78 -49.97
C SER A 136 -40.02 -8.14 -49.34
N PHE A 137 -39.42 -9.03 -50.12
CA PHE A 137 -39.17 -10.38 -49.64
C PHE A 137 -38.23 -10.38 -48.42
N LEU A 138 -37.25 -9.48 -48.41
CA LEU A 138 -36.41 -9.13 -47.26
C LEU A 138 -36.78 -7.74 -46.75
N ASP A 139 -36.66 -7.51 -45.45
CA ASP A 139 -37.00 -6.22 -44.82
C ASP A 139 -35.91 -5.14 -45.01
N ASP A 140 -34.74 -5.53 -45.53
CA ASP A 140 -33.61 -4.67 -45.89
C ASP A 140 -32.79 -5.31 -47.04
N ILE A 141 -31.79 -4.60 -47.57
CA ILE A 141 -30.87 -5.10 -48.61
C ILE A 141 -29.79 -5.99 -47.97
N ILE A 142 -29.67 -7.23 -48.43
CA ILE A 142 -28.46 -8.03 -48.19
C ILE A 142 -27.35 -7.45 -49.09
N SER A 143 -26.29 -6.95 -48.49
CA SER A 143 -25.09 -6.46 -49.17
C SER A 143 -23.89 -7.36 -48.85
N GLY A 144 -22.81 -7.29 -49.62
CA GLY A 144 -21.66 -8.16 -49.36
C GLY A 144 -20.52 -8.05 -50.35
N LYS A 145 -19.53 -8.92 -50.14
CA LYS A 145 -18.34 -9.14 -50.97
C LYS A 145 -18.08 -10.64 -51.10
N ASN A 146 -17.45 -11.06 -52.19
CA ASN A 146 -16.94 -12.41 -52.40
C ASN A 146 -15.65 -12.31 -53.22
N GLN A 147 -14.73 -13.26 -53.07
CA GLN A 147 -13.42 -13.20 -53.75
C GLN A 147 -13.39 -13.96 -55.08
N ASP A 148 -14.07 -15.11 -55.15
CA ASP A 148 -14.05 -16.02 -56.30
C ASP A 148 -15.36 -15.93 -57.08
N SER A 149 -16.41 -16.64 -56.64
CA SER A 149 -17.58 -16.87 -57.47
C SER A 149 -18.89 -16.84 -56.68
N LEU A 150 -19.95 -16.41 -57.38
CA LEU A 150 -21.29 -16.27 -56.84
C LEU A 150 -22.29 -16.78 -57.89
N TYR A 151 -23.05 -17.80 -57.52
CA TYR A 151 -23.95 -18.54 -58.40
C TYR A 151 -25.41 -18.39 -57.97
N TYR A 152 -26.25 -17.90 -58.88
CA TYR A 152 -27.69 -17.71 -58.67
C TYR A 152 -28.49 -18.88 -59.24
N ASP A 153 -29.01 -19.76 -58.38
CA ASP A 153 -30.08 -20.68 -58.78
C ASP A 153 -31.41 -19.94 -58.70
N VAL A 154 -31.85 -19.41 -59.85
CA VAL A 154 -33.11 -18.67 -59.99
C VAL A 154 -34.34 -19.58 -59.83
N ARG A 155 -34.22 -20.89 -60.10
CA ARG A 155 -35.34 -21.85 -59.98
C ARG A 155 -35.62 -22.17 -58.52
N ASN A 156 -34.57 -22.46 -57.76
CA ASN A 156 -34.64 -22.75 -56.32
C ASN A 156 -34.41 -21.51 -55.45
N ARG A 157 -34.43 -20.30 -56.05
CA ARG A 157 -34.22 -18.97 -55.44
C ARG A 157 -33.10 -18.94 -54.39
N THR A 158 -31.99 -19.60 -54.72
CA THR A 158 -30.88 -19.83 -53.79
C THR A 158 -29.60 -19.23 -54.36
N VAL A 159 -28.91 -18.43 -53.56
CA VAL A 159 -27.62 -17.82 -53.91
C VAL A 159 -26.50 -18.60 -53.23
N TYR A 160 -25.52 -19.03 -54.01
CA TYR A 160 -24.32 -19.71 -53.53
C TYR A 160 -23.13 -18.75 -53.68
N ILE A 161 -22.28 -18.67 -52.66
CA ILE A 161 -21.10 -17.81 -52.60
C ILE A 161 -19.91 -18.69 -52.22
N TYR A 162 -18.83 -18.61 -53.00
CA TYR A 162 -17.61 -19.42 -52.85
C TYR A 162 -16.38 -18.52 -52.62
N ASN A 163 -15.49 -19.02 -51.76
CA ASN A 163 -14.22 -18.46 -51.26
C ASN A 163 -14.31 -16.99 -50.75
N GLN A 164 -14.08 -16.84 -49.44
CA GLN A 164 -14.10 -15.56 -48.71
C GLN A 164 -15.35 -14.71 -48.99
N GLY A 165 -16.53 -15.28 -48.75
CA GLY A 165 -17.78 -14.51 -48.73
C GLY A 165 -17.89 -13.67 -47.45
N ASP A 166 -18.43 -12.46 -47.58
CA ASP A 166 -18.72 -11.50 -46.50
C ASP A 166 -20.12 -10.92 -46.74
N ILE A 167 -21.10 -11.32 -45.93
CA ILE A 167 -22.51 -10.92 -46.02
C ILE A 167 -22.85 -9.94 -44.90
N ASN A 168 -23.50 -8.83 -45.25
CA ASN A 168 -23.99 -7.81 -44.34
C ASN A 168 -25.51 -7.65 -44.51
N TYR A 169 -26.26 -7.69 -43.41
CA TYR A 169 -27.71 -7.49 -43.38
C TYR A 169 -28.13 -6.81 -42.08
N GLN A 170 -28.70 -5.60 -42.17
CA GLN A 170 -29.00 -4.76 -41.01
C GLN A 170 -27.77 -4.64 -40.08
N ASN A 171 -27.87 -5.11 -38.83
CA ASN A 171 -26.79 -5.08 -37.84
C ASN A 171 -25.97 -6.38 -37.78
N MET A 172 -26.14 -7.30 -38.76
CA MET A 172 -25.44 -8.59 -38.81
C MET A 172 -24.35 -8.58 -39.88
N ASN A 173 -23.18 -9.14 -39.55
CA ASN A 173 -22.14 -9.50 -40.51
C ASN A 173 -21.77 -10.98 -40.35
N LEU A 174 -21.72 -11.72 -41.46
CA LEU A 174 -21.39 -13.14 -41.53
C LEU A 174 -20.34 -13.38 -42.62
N LYS A 175 -19.25 -14.04 -42.27
CA LYS A 175 -18.18 -14.40 -43.21
C LYS A 175 -17.94 -15.90 -43.22
N GLY A 176 -17.56 -16.45 -44.37
CA GLY A 176 -17.24 -17.88 -44.53
C GLY A 176 -16.84 -18.25 -45.96
N ASP A 177 -16.16 -19.38 -46.12
CA ASP A 177 -15.61 -19.81 -47.42
C ASP A 177 -16.66 -20.39 -48.36
N PHE A 178 -17.75 -20.92 -47.81
CA PHE A 178 -18.95 -21.24 -48.56
C PHE A 178 -20.17 -20.72 -47.84
N MET A 179 -21.03 -20.01 -48.56
CA MET A 179 -22.35 -19.61 -48.07
C MET A 179 -23.45 -19.94 -49.08
N ARG A 180 -24.60 -20.36 -48.55
CA ARG A 180 -25.83 -20.63 -49.31
C ARG A 180 -26.99 -19.87 -48.67
N VAL A 181 -27.48 -18.86 -49.37
CA VAL A 181 -28.66 -18.08 -48.98
C VAL A 181 -29.87 -18.63 -49.74
N ASN A 182 -30.70 -19.45 -49.09
CA ASN A 182 -32.02 -19.74 -49.62
C ASN A 182 -32.92 -18.54 -49.31
N MET A 183 -33.39 -17.86 -50.36
CA MET A 183 -34.29 -16.73 -50.19
C MET A 183 -35.62 -17.21 -49.62
N ASP A 184 -36.36 -18.10 -50.27
CA ASP A 184 -37.75 -18.48 -49.90
C ASP A 184 -37.89 -18.93 -48.43
N GLU A 185 -36.96 -19.75 -47.92
CA GLU A 185 -36.95 -20.19 -46.51
C GLU A 185 -36.42 -19.12 -45.55
N LYS A 186 -35.80 -18.06 -46.07
CA LYS A 186 -35.02 -17.03 -45.36
C LYS A 186 -33.86 -17.62 -44.55
N ILE A 187 -33.15 -18.59 -45.10
CA ILE A 187 -32.05 -19.31 -44.42
C ILE A 187 -30.71 -18.98 -45.07
N ILE A 188 -29.77 -18.50 -44.24
CA ILE A 188 -28.35 -18.40 -44.58
C ILE A 188 -27.64 -19.60 -43.94
N TYR A 189 -27.01 -20.44 -44.76
CA TYR A 189 -26.09 -21.48 -44.31
C TYR A 189 -24.65 -21.08 -44.65
N ALA A 190 -23.71 -21.22 -43.72
CA ALA A 190 -22.28 -21.01 -43.95
C ALA A 190 -21.44 -22.13 -43.34
N HIS A 191 -20.32 -22.48 -43.99
CA HIS A 191 -19.30 -23.35 -43.42
C HIS A 191 -17.88 -22.96 -43.87
N GLY A 192 -16.90 -23.45 -43.10
CA GLY A 192 -15.48 -23.23 -43.35
C GLY A 192 -14.82 -24.23 -44.28
N LYS A 193 -13.74 -23.80 -44.94
CA LYS A 193 -12.84 -24.69 -45.67
C LYS A 193 -11.87 -25.39 -44.70
N ARG A 194 -11.51 -26.64 -45.01
CA ARG A 194 -10.33 -27.30 -44.45
C ARG A 194 -9.28 -27.36 -45.55
N ASP A 195 -8.17 -26.65 -45.39
CA ASP A 195 -7.08 -26.67 -46.37
C ASP A 195 -5.90 -27.50 -45.88
N THR A 196 -5.38 -28.37 -46.73
CA THR A 196 -4.29 -29.31 -46.44
C THR A 196 -3.22 -29.23 -47.53
N ILE A 197 -2.55 -28.08 -47.59
CA ILE A 197 -1.50 -27.80 -48.57
C ILE A 197 -0.08 -27.89 -47.96
N ASP A 198 0.06 -27.70 -46.64
CA ASP A 198 1.38 -27.52 -46.00
C ASP A 198 1.56 -28.37 -44.71
N GLY A 199 1.07 -29.62 -44.73
CA GLY A 199 1.22 -30.61 -43.65
C GLY A 199 0.46 -30.33 -42.35
N LYS A 200 0.02 -29.09 -42.12
CA LYS A 200 -0.90 -28.68 -41.05
C LYS A 200 -2.27 -28.34 -41.66
N PRO A 201 -3.39 -28.84 -41.10
CA PRO A 201 -4.72 -28.47 -41.59
C PRO A 201 -5.06 -27.05 -41.13
N THR A 202 -5.03 -26.09 -42.04
CA THR A 202 -5.54 -24.75 -41.77
C THR A 202 -7.05 -24.77 -41.97
N VAL A 203 -7.79 -24.74 -40.86
CA VAL A 203 -9.25 -24.62 -40.88
C VAL A 203 -9.61 -23.13 -40.85
N THR A 204 -10.37 -22.67 -41.84
CA THR A 204 -10.89 -21.29 -41.87
C THR A 204 -12.32 -21.30 -41.33
N ASN A 205 -12.49 -20.84 -40.09
CA ASN A 205 -13.79 -20.87 -39.41
C ASN A 205 -14.66 -19.64 -39.75
N PRO A 206 -15.91 -19.82 -40.19
CA PRO A 206 -16.89 -18.76 -40.30
C PRO A 206 -17.00 -17.89 -39.04
N THR A 207 -17.14 -16.58 -39.27
CA THR A 207 -17.31 -15.58 -38.22
C THR A 207 -18.66 -14.89 -38.35
N PHE A 208 -19.38 -14.76 -37.24
CA PHE A 208 -20.67 -14.07 -37.18
C PHE A 208 -20.66 -12.99 -36.11
N THR A 209 -21.21 -11.82 -36.42
CA THR A 209 -21.39 -10.69 -35.51
C THR A 209 -22.81 -10.15 -35.64
N GLU A 210 -23.38 -9.68 -34.52
CA GLU A 210 -24.74 -9.14 -34.45
C GLU A 210 -24.76 -7.96 -33.48
N GLY A 211 -24.83 -6.74 -34.00
CA GLY A 211 -24.71 -5.50 -33.23
C GLY A 211 -23.31 -5.30 -32.63
N ALA A 212 -23.24 -4.89 -31.36
CA ALA A 212 -22.01 -4.62 -30.63
C ALA A 212 -21.48 -5.84 -29.84
N ALA A 213 -21.88 -7.06 -30.22
CA ALA A 213 -21.41 -8.29 -29.59
C ALA A 213 -20.06 -8.76 -30.16
N ASN A 214 -19.31 -9.53 -29.37
CA ASN A 214 -18.08 -10.18 -29.83
C ASN A 214 -18.35 -11.13 -31.03
N PRO A 215 -17.39 -11.29 -31.96
CA PRO A 215 -17.52 -12.24 -33.06
C PRO A 215 -17.57 -13.69 -32.56
N TYR A 216 -18.59 -14.41 -32.99
CA TYR A 216 -18.72 -15.87 -32.82
C TYR A 216 -17.92 -16.57 -33.92
N THR A 217 -16.92 -17.38 -33.55
CA THR A 217 -16.22 -18.30 -34.46
C THR A 217 -16.87 -19.68 -34.39
N MET A 218 -17.12 -20.31 -35.55
CA MET A 218 -17.73 -21.65 -35.60
C MET A 218 -17.36 -22.46 -36.85
N ASP A 219 -17.61 -23.77 -36.85
CA ASP A 219 -17.45 -24.63 -38.03
C ASP A 219 -18.56 -24.43 -39.07
N THR A 220 -19.82 -24.45 -38.62
CA THR A 220 -21.00 -24.28 -39.47
C THR A 220 -22.10 -23.50 -38.77
N ILE A 221 -22.80 -22.63 -39.49
CA ILE A 221 -23.99 -21.91 -39.02
C ILE A 221 -25.14 -22.04 -40.02
N THR A 222 -26.35 -22.21 -39.50
CA THR A 222 -27.63 -22.11 -40.21
C THR A 222 -28.47 -21.05 -39.49
N TYR A 223 -28.57 -19.84 -40.04
CA TYR A 223 -29.33 -18.72 -39.48
C TYR A 223 -30.62 -18.51 -40.27
N ASN A 224 -31.76 -18.40 -39.60
CA ASN A 224 -33.04 -18.06 -40.24
C ASN A 224 -33.43 -16.60 -39.95
N ILE A 225 -33.45 -15.76 -40.99
CA ILE A 225 -33.67 -14.31 -40.88
C ILE A 225 -35.07 -13.98 -40.36
N GLY A 226 -36.09 -14.71 -40.83
CA GLY A 226 -37.49 -14.44 -40.46
C GLY A 226 -37.83 -14.76 -38.99
N SER A 227 -37.12 -15.70 -38.37
CA SER A 227 -37.36 -16.16 -37.00
C SER A 227 -36.22 -15.88 -36.01
N LYS A 228 -35.13 -15.24 -36.47
CA LYS A 228 -33.90 -14.89 -35.72
C LYS A 228 -33.24 -16.07 -34.98
N LYS A 229 -33.55 -17.30 -35.38
CA LYS A 229 -33.04 -18.54 -34.79
C LYS A 229 -31.83 -19.03 -35.57
N ALA A 230 -30.79 -19.44 -34.85
CA ALA A 230 -29.61 -20.03 -35.43
C ALA A 230 -29.36 -21.43 -34.88
N LYS A 231 -28.93 -22.35 -35.76
CA LYS A 231 -28.31 -23.62 -35.38
C LYS A 231 -26.84 -23.55 -35.78
N ILE A 232 -25.95 -23.75 -34.82
CA ILE A 232 -24.50 -23.64 -34.98
C ILE A 232 -23.89 -24.98 -34.57
N LYS A 233 -22.86 -25.44 -35.28
CA LYS A 233 -22.01 -26.56 -34.84
C LYS A 233 -20.59 -26.07 -34.60
N GLY A 234 -19.97 -26.61 -33.56
CA GLY A 234 -18.58 -26.31 -33.18
C GLY A 234 -18.36 -24.81 -33.05
N VAL A 235 -18.90 -24.19 -31.99
CA VAL A 235 -18.71 -22.76 -31.69
C VAL A 235 -17.81 -22.57 -30.49
N ALA A 236 -16.95 -21.57 -30.52
CA ALA A 236 -16.24 -21.06 -29.35
C ALA A 236 -16.71 -19.63 -29.06
N THR A 237 -16.88 -19.27 -27.78
CA THR A 237 -17.33 -17.94 -27.37
C THR A 237 -16.74 -17.58 -26.02
N GLN A 238 -16.11 -16.42 -25.92
CA GLN A 238 -15.59 -15.89 -24.66
C GLN A 238 -16.70 -15.12 -23.91
N GLU A 239 -17.00 -15.54 -22.69
CA GLU A 239 -18.02 -14.98 -21.79
C GLU A 239 -17.38 -14.74 -20.41
N GLY A 240 -17.03 -13.48 -20.13
CA GLY A 240 -16.22 -13.11 -18.98
C GLY A 240 -14.78 -13.67 -19.07
N ASP A 241 -14.27 -14.18 -17.94
CA ASP A 241 -12.92 -14.77 -17.84
C ASP A 241 -12.80 -16.17 -18.49
N GLY A 242 -13.86 -16.69 -19.12
CA GLY A 242 -13.93 -18.07 -19.62
C GLY A 242 -14.44 -18.22 -21.04
N TRP A 243 -14.07 -19.34 -21.64
CA TRP A 243 -14.52 -19.80 -22.95
C TRP A 243 -15.59 -20.87 -22.78
N LEU A 244 -16.71 -20.66 -23.45
CA LEU A 244 -17.75 -21.65 -23.63
C LEU A 244 -17.67 -22.19 -25.06
N ILE A 245 -17.45 -23.50 -25.16
CA ILE A 245 -17.30 -24.24 -26.42
C ILE A 245 -18.51 -25.17 -26.54
N GLY A 246 -19.15 -25.23 -27.71
CA GLY A 246 -20.37 -26.00 -27.91
C GLY A 246 -20.40 -26.78 -29.23
N ASN A 247 -20.52 -28.11 -29.15
CA ASN A 247 -20.59 -28.97 -30.32
C ASN A 247 -21.89 -28.79 -31.10
N ASN A 248 -23.03 -28.72 -30.41
CA ASN A 248 -24.33 -28.40 -31.00
C ASN A 248 -24.97 -27.24 -30.24
N VAL A 249 -25.15 -26.10 -30.90
CA VAL A 249 -25.67 -24.88 -30.29
C VAL A 249 -26.89 -24.36 -31.05
N LYS A 250 -27.88 -23.86 -30.29
CA LYS A 250 -29.13 -23.29 -30.79
C LYS A 250 -29.36 -21.92 -30.15
N LYS A 251 -29.29 -20.87 -30.95
CA LYS A 251 -29.70 -19.50 -30.57
C LYS A 251 -31.21 -19.35 -30.77
N MET A 252 -31.87 -18.78 -29.76
CA MET A 252 -33.28 -18.42 -29.76
C MET A 252 -33.48 -16.93 -30.07
N ASP A 253 -34.72 -16.57 -30.38
CA ASP A 253 -35.20 -15.24 -30.73
C ASP A 253 -35.12 -14.19 -29.60
N ASP A 254 -35.02 -14.65 -28.34
CA ASP A 254 -34.77 -13.84 -27.14
C ASP A 254 -33.27 -13.68 -26.80
N ASN A 255 -32.38 -14.09 -27.71
CA ASN A 255 -30.94 -14.27 -27.50
C ASN A 255 -30.54 -15.33 -26.45
N THR A 256 -31.46 -16.17 -25.96
CA THR A 256 -31.09 -17.36 -25.16
C THR A 256 -30.29 -18.32 -26.06
N ILE A 257 -29.19 -18.86 -25.52
CA ILE A 257 -28.36 -19.85 -26.21
C ILE A 257 -28.48 -21.19 -25.47
N HIS A 258 -28.88 -22.22 -26.21
CA HIS A 258 -28.88 -23.61 -25.73
C HIS A 258 -27.69 -24.36 -26.32
N ILE A 259 -26.92 -25.04 -25.48
CA ILE A 259 -25.77 -25.87 -25.86
C ILE A 259 -26.05 -27.31 -25.45
N GLN A 260 -25.76 -28.24 -26.35
CA GLN A 260 -25.65 -29.66 -26.07
C GLN A 260 -24.18 -30.09 -26.27
N ASP A 261 -23.67 -30.92 -25.36
CA ASP A 261 -22.29 -31.42 -25.37
C ASP A 261 -21.28 -30.25 -25.39
N GLY A 262 -21.34 -29.43 -24.36
CA GLY A 262 -20.51 -28.22 -24.21
C GLY A 262 -19.31 -28.43 -23.28
N LYS A 263 -18.26 -27.63 -23.48
CA LYS A 263 -17.11 -27.49 -22.57
C LYS A 263 -17.09 -26.06 -22.03
N TYR A 264 -16.88 -25.85 -20.73
CA TYR A 264 -16.53 -24.54 -20.16
C TYR A 264 -15.13 -24.58 -19.58
N THR A 265 -14.28 -23.62 -19.94
CA THR A 265 -12.87 -23.55 -19.51
C THR A 265 -12.45 -22.10 -19.34
N THR A 266 -11.38 -21.85 -18.57
CA THR A 266 -10.68 -20.56 -18.56
C THR A 266 -9.29 -20.69 -19.19
N CYS A 267 -9.13 -21.67 -20.09
CA CYS A 267 -8.02 -21.81 -21.00
C CYS A 267 -8.31 -21.09 -22.31
N ASP A 268 -7.36 -20.30 -22.80
CA ASP A 268 -7.41 -19.62 -24.10
C ASP A 268 -7.15 -20.56 -25.29
N GLN A 269 -6.51 -21.70 -25.05
CA GLN A 269 -6.39 -22.80 -26.00
C GLN A 269 -7.72 -23.55 -26.10
N THR A 270 -8.62 -23.07 -26.96
CA THR A 270 -9.98 -23.62 -27.12
C THR A 270 -10.03 -25.04 -27.66
N ASP A 271 -9.03 -25.44 -28.45
CA ASP A 271 -9.08 -26.69 -29.22
C ASP A 271 -8.71 -27.89 -28.34
N HIS A 272 -7.67 -27.72 -27.52
CA HIS A 272 -7.20 -28.67 -26.50
C HIS A 272 -7.00 -27.96 -25.15
N PRO A 273 -8.08 -27.60 -24.44
CA PRO A 273 -7.97 -26.92 -23.15
C PRO A 273 -7.53 -27.88 -22.06
N HIS A 274 -6.40 -27.58 -21.40
CA HIS A 274 -5.79 -28.33 -20.28
C HIS A 274 -6.79 -28.82 -19.21
N PHE A 275 -7.88 -28.08 -19.01
CA PHE A 275 -9.02 -28.53 -18.21
C PHE A 275 -10.31 -27.92 -18.74
N TYR A 276 -11.44 -28.60 -18.52
CA TYR A 276 -12.77 -28.06 -18.80
C TYR A 276 -13.85 -28.76 -17.97
N LEU A 277 -14.91 -28.03 -17.65
CA LEU A 277 -16.17 -28.60 -17.18
C LEU A 277 -16.96 -29.11 -18.39
N ALA A 278 -17.11 -30.43 -18.51
CA ALA A 278 -17.93 -31.07 -19.54
C ALA A 278 -19.40 -30.99 -19.12
N MET A 279 -20.22 -30.27 -19.90
CA MET A 279 -21.63 -30.01 -19.64
C MET A 279 -22.50 -30.76 -20.65
N THR A 280 -23.31 -31.72 -20.19
CA THR A 280 -24.21 -32.48 -21.07
C THR A 280 -25.20 -31.57 -21.81
N LYS A 281 -25.78 -30.61 -21.09
CA LYS A 281 -26.70 -29.58 -21.61
C LYS A 281 -26.52 -28.29 -20.83
N ALA A 282 -26.42 -27.15 -21.52
CA ALA A 282 -26.39 -25.83 -20.88
C ALA A 282 -27.37 -24.85 -21.53
N LYS A 283 -27.89 -23.92 -20.72
CA LYS A 283 -28.71 -22.78 -21.14
C LYS A 283 -28.04 -21.50 -20.66
N VAL A 284 -27.50 -20.74 -21.60
CA VAL A 284 -26.91 -19.41 -21.37
C VAL A 284 -27.97 -18.36 -21.63
N ILE A 285 -28.15 -17.47 -20.66
CA ILE A 285 -28.99 -16.26 -20.79
C ILE A 285 -28.03 -15.07 -20.63
N PRO A 286 -27.61 -14.42 -21.75
CA PRO A 286 -26.59 -13.38 -21.75
C PRO A 286 -26.84 -12.27 -20.72
N GLY A 287 -25.77 -11.82 -20.06
CA GLY A 287 -25.82 -10.80 -19.00
C GLY A 287 -26.59 -11.18 -17.73
N LYS A 288 -27.07 -12.43 -17.60
CA LYS A 288 -27.83 -12.92 -16.44
C LYS A 288 -27.20 -14.16 -15.80
N LYS A 289 -27.26 -15.31 -16.47
CA LYS A 289 -26.84 -16.60 -15.90
C LYS A 289 -26.62 -17.69 -16.94
N VAL A 290 -25.76 -18.66 -16.60
CA VAL A 290 -25.73 -19.99 -17.19
C VAL A 290 -26.40 -20.97 -16.22
N VAL A 291 -27.21 -21.88 -16.76
CA VAL A 291 -27.68 -23.08 -16.05
C VAL A 291 -27.21 -24.29 -16.83
N THR A 292 -26.45 -25.18 -16.22
CA THR A 292 -26.06 -26.49 -16.77
C THR A 292 -26.83 -27.60 -16.09
N GLY A 293 -27.22 -28.63 -16.85
CA GLY A 293 -27.55 -29.94 -16.29
C GLY A 293 -26.28 -30.69 -15.85
N PRO A 294 -26.31 -32.03 -15.78
CA PRO A 294 -25.20 -32.84 -15.30
C PRO A 294 -23.87 -32.48 -15.97
N ALA A 295 -22.89 -32.13 -15.14
CA ALA A 295 -21.58 -31.65 -15.57
C ALA A 295 -20.46 -32.18 -14.67
N TYR A 296 -19.32 -32.52 -15.26
CA TYR A 296 -18.17 -33.12 -14.58
C TYR A 296 -16.86 -32.48 -15.04
N LEU A 297 -15.84 -32.52 -14.19
CA LEU A 297 -14.53 -31.97 -14.52
C LEU A 297 -13.75 -32.93 -15.43
N VAL A 298 -13.11 -32.38 -16.44
CA VAL A 298 -12.12 -33.07 -17.29
C VAL A 298 -10.80 -32.30 -17.19
N LEU A 299 -9.69 -33.01 -17.06
CA LEU A 299 -8.35 -32.44 -16.94
C LEU A 299 -7.37 -33.29 -17.76
N GLU A 300 -6.65 -32.66 -18.68
CA GLU A 300 -5.82 -33.32 -19.71
C GLU A 300 -6.58 -34.47 -20.43
N ASP A 301 -7.83 -34.16 -20.85
CA ASP A 301 -8.84 -35.08 -21.40
C ASP A 301 -9.21 -36.31 -20.51
N VAL A 302 -8.70 -36.41 -19.28
CA VAL A 302 -9.11 -37.43 -18.28
C VAL A 302 -10.39 -36.98 -17.54
N PRO A 303 -11.51 -37.73 -17.62
CA PRO A 303 -12.75 -37.36 -16.95
C PRO A 303 -12.74 -37.74 -15.47
N ILE A 304 -12.89 -36.74 -14.60
CA ILE A 304 -12.99 -36.90 -13.15
C ILE A 304 -14.47 -36.85 -12.77
N TYR A 305 -15.10 -38.01 -12.62
CA TYR A 305 -16.54 -38.13 -12.34
C TYR A 305 -16.94 -37.85 -10.88
N PHE A 306 -15.98 -37.80 -9.95
CA PHE A 306 -16.25 -37.59 -8.51
C PHE A 306 -16.88 -36.20 -8.20
N PRO A 307 -16.42 -35.07 -8.76
CA PRO A 307 -17.10 -33.78 -8.69
C PRO A 307 -18.24 -33.65 -9.74
N LEU A 308 -19.17 -34.61 -9.78
CA LEU A 308 -20.36 -34.51 -10.63
C LEU A 308 -21.34 -33.46 -10.06
N LEU A 309 -21.48 -32.33 -10.76
CA LEU A 309 -22.53 -31.35 -10.51
C LEU A 309 -23.83 -31.82 -11.20
N PRO A 310 -24.91 -32.17 -10.47
CA PRO A 310 -26.14 -32.68 -11.08
C PRO A 310 -26.92 -31.58 -11.81
N GLU A 311 -26.90 -30.36 -11.28
CA GLU A 311 -27.30 -29.11 -11.94
C GLU A 311 -26.36 -28.01 -11.42
N GLY A 312 -25.92 -27.11 -12.31
CA GLY A 312 -24.96 -26.05 -11.99
C GLY A 312 -25.50 -24.67 -12.37
N PHE A 313 -25.32 -23.70 -11.48
CA PHE A 313 -25.78 -22.32 -11.66
C PHE A 313 -24.59 -21.36 -11.59
N PHE A 314 -24.33 -20.65 -12.69
CA PHE A 314 -23.23 -19.68 -12.78
C PHE A 314 -23.79 -18.28 -13.13
N PRO A 315 -23.68 -17.27 -12.25
CA PRO A 315 -24.13 -15.91 -12.55
C PRO A 315 -23.15 -15.23 -13.53
N LEU A 316 -23.67 -14.55 -14.55
CA LEU A 316 -22.86 -13.83 -15.56
C LEU A 316 -22.70 -12.33 -15.24
N SER A 317 -23.08 -11.88 -14.03
CA SER A 317 -23.10 -10.46 -13.68
C SER A 317 -21.78 -10.00 -13.05
N SER A 318 -21.11 -9.02 -13.68
CA SER A 318 -19.84 -8.41 -13.27
C SER A 318 -19.96 -7.45 -12.06
N GLY A 319 -20.50 -7.93 -10.94
CA GLY A 319 -20.61 -7.15 -9.71
C GLY A 319 -20.79 -8.03 -8.47
N PRO A 320 -20.50 -7.49 -7.27
CA PRO A 320 -20.58 -8.26 -6.03
C PRO A 320 -22.03 -8.74 -5.80
N LYS A 321 -22.18 -10.03 -5.45
CA LYS A 321 -23.44 -10.66 -5.06
C LYS A 321 -23.28 -11.38 -3.72
N SER A 322 -24.32 -11.39 -2.90
CA SER A 322 -24.38 -12.24 -1.72
C SER A 322 -24.40 -13.72 -2.11
N GLY A 323 -23.74 -14.58 -1.32
CA GLY A 323 -23.62 -16.01 -1.63
C GLY A 323 -22.95 -16.82 -0.53
N LEU A 324 -23.02 -18.15 -0.63
CA LEU A 324 -22.30 -19.07 0.25
C LEU A 324 -20.80 -18.99 -0.04
N LEU A 325 -19.98 -19.04 1.01
CA LEU A 325 -18.53 -19.18 0.93
C LEU A 325 -18.17 -20.66 1.11
N MET A 326 -17.43 -21.21 0.15
CA MET A 326 -17.02 -22.62 0.18
C MET A 326 -16.01 -22.87 1.32
N PRO A 327 -16.14 -23.99 2.03
CA PRO A 327 -15.23 -24.34 3.12
C PRO A 327 -13.85 -24.77 2.63
N THR A 328 -12.86 -24.60 3.49
CA THR A 328 -11.53 -25.22 3.38
C THR A 328 -11.48 -26.48 4.24
N PHE A 329 -11.11 -27.62 3.64
CA PHE A 329 -10.94 -28.90 4.33
C PHE A 329 -9.46 -29.14 4.62
N GLY A 330 -9.15 -29.82 5.71
CA GLY A 330 -7.78 -30.19 6.03
C GLY A 330 -7.65 -30.98 7.33
N GLU A 331 -6.41 -31.10 7.79
CA GLU A 331 -6.02 -31.87 8.96
C GLU A 331 -4.95 -31.11 9.75
N GLU A 332 -4.98 -31.24 11.06
CA GLU A 332 -4.03 -30.64 11.99
C GLU A 332 -3.84 -31.64 13.15
N SER A 333 -2.65 -32.17 13.35
CA SER A 333 -2.33 -33.22 14.34
C SER A 333 -2.87 -32.88 15.75
N THR A 334 -2.74 -31.61 16.16
CA THR A 334 -3.16 -31.14 17.49
C THR A 334 -4.65 -30.82 17.64
N LYS A 335 -5.42 -30.76 16.54
CA LYS A 335 -6.84 -30.37 16.54
C LYS A 335 -7.76 -31.35 15.77
N GLY A 336 -7.20 -32.31 15.05
CA GLY A 336 -7.88 -33.26 14.17
C GLY A 336 -8.20 -32.70 12.78
N PHE A 337 -9.08 -33.39 12.06
CA PHE A 337 -9.62 -32.93 10.78
C PHE A 337 -10.46 -31.66 10.99
N TYR A 338 -10.46 -30.78 9.99
CA TYR A 338 -11.22 -29.53 10.06
C TYR A 338 -12.02 -29.22 8.81
N ILE A 339 -13.11 -28.49 9.04
CA ILE A 339 -13.88 -27.77 8.02
C ILE A 339 -13.85 -26.31 8.46
N ARG A 340 -13.12 -25.47 7.73
CA ARG A 340 -12.92 -24.03 8.02
C ARG A 340 -13.53 -23.19 6.90
N ASP A 341 -13.53 -21.87 7.07
CA ASP A 341 -14.04 -20.86 6.11
C ASP A 341 -15.52 -20.96 5.69
N LEU A 342 -16.27 -21.99 6.11
CA LEU A 342 -17.68 -22.17 5.77
C LEU A 342 -18.48 -20.94 6.21
N GLY A 343 -19.13 -20.27 5.27
CA GLY A 343 -19.69 -18.96 5.58
C GLY A 343 -20.71 -18.44 4.58
N TYR A 344 -21.14 -17.22 4.82
CA TYR A 344 -21.98 -16.47 3.89
C TYR A 344 -21.43 -15.05 3.73
N TYR A 345 -21.36 -14.62 2.47
CA TYR A 345 -20.95 -13.29 2.07
C TYR A 345 -22.20 -12.45 1.79
N PHE A 346 -22.32 -11.31 2.46
CA PHE A 346 -23.40 -10.36 2.35
C PHE A 346 -22.91 -9.09 1.64
N THR A 347 -23.58 -8.67 0.56
CA THR A 347 -23.31 -7.40 -0.10
C THR A 347 -24.22 -6.31 0.45
N LEU A 348 -23.68 -5.50 1.36
CA LEU A 348 -24.41 -4.47 2.11
C LEU A 348 -24.42 -3.14 1.33
N GLY A 349 -24.90 -3.21 0.10
CA GLY A 349 -24.89 -2.12 -0.89
C GLY A 349 -23.59 -2.02 -1.69
N GLU A 350 -23.42 -0.91 -2.40
CA GLU A 350 -22.28 -0.67 -3.32
C GLU A 350 -20.96 -0.28 -2.62
N HIS A 351 -20.97 -0.15 -1.29
CA HIS A 351 -19.86 0.47 -0.54
C HIS A 351 -19.43 -0.33 0.70
N MET A 352 -20.07 -1.46 0.98
CA MET A 352 -19.79 -2.29 2.15
C MET A 352 -20.14 -3.74 1.86
N ASP A 353 -19.29 -4.65 2.31
CA ASP A 353 -19.56 -6.09 2.37
C ASP A 353 -19.40 -6.63 3.78
N LEU A 354 -19.82 -7.88 3.99
CA LEU A 354 -19.63 -8.63 5.23
C LEU A 354 -19.54 -10.13 4.91
N ALA A 355 -18.37 -10.73 5.09
CA ALA A 355 -18.21 -12.17 5.17
C ALA A 355 -18.33 -12.62 6.64
N ILE A 356 -19.26 -13.52 6.93
CA ILE A 356 -19.29 -14.28 8.19
C ILE A 356 -18.86 -15.71 7.86
N ARG A 357 -17.87 -16.24 8.57
CA ARG A 357 -17.37 -17.62 8.42
C ARG A 357 -17.28 -18.31 9.77
N GLY A 358 -17.36 -19.64 9.76
CA GLY A 358 -17.10 -20.52 10.89
C GLY A 358 -16.18 -21.66 10.51
N GLY A 359 -15.52 -22.24 11.51
CA GLY A 359 -14.71 -23.44 11.35
C GLY A 359 -14.86 -24.37 12.56
N ILE A 360 -14.85 -25.68 12.29
CA ILE A 360 -14.94 -26.74 13.31
C ILE A 360 -13.84 -27.78 13.09
N TYR A 361 -13.35 -28.33 14.20
CA TYR A 361 -12.27 -29.31 14.24
C TYR A 361 -12.72 -30.56 15.01
N THR A 362 -12.30 -31.76 14.61
CA THR A 362 -12.80 -33.02 15.20
C THR A 362 -12.41 -33.23 16.66
N LEU A 363 -11.31 -32.63 17.15
CA LEU A 363 -10.96 -32.65 18.59
C LEU A 363 -11.66 -31.54 19.40
N GLY A 364 -12.69 -30.90 18.85
CA GLY A 364 -13.57 -29.97 19.56
C GLY A 364 -13.07 -28.51 19.64
N SER A 365 -11.99 -28.18 18.93
CA SER A 365 -11.67 -26.77 18.63
C SER A 365 -12.69 -26.18 17.64
N TRP A 366 -12.90 -24.87 17.69
CA TRP A 366 -13.74 -24.15 16.72
C TRP A 366 -13.32 -22.69 16.57
N GLU A 367 -13.66 -22.10 15.42
CA GLU A 367 -13.40 -20.69 15.11
C GLU A 367 -14.61 -20.03 14.45
N ALA A 368 -14.65 -18.69 14.52
CA ALA A 368 -15.60 -17.85 13.82
C ALA A 368 -14.91 -16.55 13.42
N SER A 369 -15.16 -16.07 12.20
CA SER A 369 -14.64 -14.78 11.72
C SER A 369 -15.73 -13.92 11.07
N ALA A 370 -15.62 -12.62 11.25
CA ALA A 370 -16.51 -11.62 10.69
C ALA A 370 -15.68 -10.48 10.07
N MET A 371 -15.57 -10.51 8.74
CA MET A 371 -14.79 -9.56 7.96
C MET A 371 -15.71 -8.65 7.14
N SER A 372 -15.64 -7.34 7.35
CA SER A 372 -16.35 -6.33 6.57
C SER A 372 -15.36 -5.36 5.92
N ARG A 373 -15.41 -5.25 4.60
CA ARG A 373 -14.68 -4.22 3.84
C ARG A 373 -15.66 -3.11 3.48
N TYR A 374 -15.24 -1.86 3.64
CA TYR A 374 -16.08 -0.70 3.33
C TYR A 374 -15.27 0.39 2.62
N MET A 375 -15.73 0.78 1.44
CA MET A 375 -15.03 1.73 0.58
C MET A 375 -16.03 2.67 -0.08
N LYS A 376 -15.81 3.98 0.07
CA LYS A 376 -16.54 5.02 -0.67
C LYS A 376 -15.53 5.99 -1.26
N ARG A 377 -15.41 5.96 -2.59
CA ARG A 377 -14.48 6.78 -3.39
C ARG A 377 -14.56 8.26 -2.99
N TYR A 378 -13.40 8.90 -2.80
CA TYR A 378 -13.25 10.27 -2.29
C TYR A 378 -13.79 10.54 -0.88
N LYS A 379 -14.07 9.49 -0.07
CA LYS A 379 -14.44 9.62 1.34
C LYS A 379 -13.58 8.78 2.27
N TYR A 380 -13.61 7.46 2.14
CA TYR A 380 -12.90 6.53 3.03
C TYR A 380 -12.69 5.16 2.39
N ASN A 381 -11.71 4.43 2.89
CA ASN A 381 -11.51 3.00 2.66
C ASN A 381 -11.10 2.33 3.98
N GLY A 382 -11.56 1.11 4.23
CA GLY A 382 -11.15 0.35 5.40
C GLY A 382 -11.69 -1.08 5.45
N THR A 383 -11.13 -1.82 6.40
CA THR A 383 -11.45 -3.23 6.66
C THR A 383 -11.58 -3.41 8.17
N LEU A 384 -12.69 -4.00 8.60
CA LEU A 384 -12.90 -4.49 9.95
C LEU A 384 -12.88 -6.02 9.88
N ASN A 385 -12.03 -6.69 10.67
CA ASN A 385 -12.05 -8.13 10.81
C ASN A 385 -12.02 -8.51 12.31
N PHE A 386 -12.95 -9.35 12.71
CA PHE A 386 -13.00 -9.93 14.05
C PHE A 386 -12.89 -11.44 13.94
N ASN A 387 -11.80 -12.00 14.47
CA ASN A 387 -11.57 -13.45 14.54
C ASN A 387 -11.74 -13.91 15.99
N TYR A 388 -12.43 -15.03 16.20
CA TYR A 388 -12.55 -15.73 17.48
C TYR A 388 -12.19 -17.20 17.30
N SER A 389 -11.51 -17.80 18.27
CA SER A 389 -11.24 -19.23 18.31
C SER A 389 -11.29 -19.78 19.74
N ASN A 390 -11.94 -20.94 19.90
CA ASN A 390 -11.73 -21.82 21.05
C ASN A 390 -10.75 -22.91 20.61
N VAL A 391 -9.54 -22.88 21.17
CA VAL A 391 -8.52 -23.91 20.93
C VAL A 391 -8.55 -24.88 22.09
N ARG A 392 -8.71 -26.17 21.77
CA ARG A 392 -8.57 -27.31 22.66
C ARG A 392 -7.51 -28.25 22.08
N VAL A 393 -6.54 -28.65 22.92
CA VAL A 393 -5.48 -29.64 22.64
C VAL A 393 -5.37 -30.58 23.84
N GLY A 394 -5.02 -31.85 23.62
CA GLY A 394 -4.97 -32.89 24.66
C GLY A 394 -6.34 -33.32 25.17
N ASP A 395 -6.40 -34.42 25.93
CA ASP A 395 -7.66 -34.92 26.48
C ASP A 395 -7.89 -34.52 27.95
N LYS A 396 -9.16 -34.45 28.34
CA LYS A 396 -9.58 -33.70 29.55
C LYS A 396 -9.25 -34.44 30.85
N GLY A 397 -8.02 -34.28 31.31
CA GLY A 397 -7.46 -34.88 32.52
C GLY A 397 -5.95 -35.13 32.42
N GLU A 398 -5.39 -35.05 31.22
CA GLU A 398 -3.98 -35.26 30.94
C GLU A 398 -3.14 -33.99 31.21
N PRO A 399 -1.82 -34.10 31.49
CA PRO A 399 -1.00 -32.96 31.90
C PRO A 399 -0.79 -31.88 30.82
N ASP A 400 -0.97 -32.24 29.56
CA ASP A 400 -0.85 -31.41 28.36
C ASP A 400 -2.18 -30.73 27.96
N PHE A 401 -3.29 -31.06 28.63
CA PHE A 401 -4.61 -30.51 28.33
C PHE A 401 -4.63 -28.98 28.33
N LEU A 402 -4.84 -28.39 27.16
CA LEU A 402 -4.94 -26.95 26.97
C LEU A 402 -6.30 -26.56 26.42
N GLN A 403 -6.99 -25.63 27.10
CA GLN A 403 -8.15 -24.93 26.53
C GLN A 403 -7.97 -23.41 26.63
N GLN A 404 -7.97 -22.73 25.48
CA GLN A 404 -7.89 -21.26 25.40
C GLN A 404 -9.02 -20.67 24.56
N ASN A 405 -9.44 -19.45 24.92
CA ASN A 405 -10.36 -18.64 24.13
C ASN A 405 -9.58 -17.44 23.62
N ASN A 406 -9.28 -17.43 22.32
CA ASN A 406 -8.49 -16.40 21.68
C ASN A 406 -9.36 -15.54 20.77
N PHE A 407 -9.04 -14.25 20.66
CA PHE A 407 -9.67 -13.38 19.68
C PHE A 407 -8.69 -12.33 19.15
N GLN A 408 -8.99 -11.82 17.96
CA GLN A 408 -8.33 -10.70 17.32
C GLN A 408 -9.41 -9.71 16.83
N LEU A 409 -9.21 -8.44 17.11
CA LEU A 409 -9.90 -7.32 16.49
C LEU A 409 -8.88 -6.54 15.64
N TYR A 410 -8.96 -6.73 14.34
CA TYR A 410 -8.21 -5.97 13.35
C TYR A 410 -9.13 -4.93 12.70
N TRP A 411 -8.78 -3.65 12.78
CA TRP A 411 -9.53 -2.59 12.14
C TRP A 411 -8.60 -1.56 11.51
N GLN A 412 -8.57 -1.55 10.18
CA GLN A 412 -7.90 -0.57 9.36
C GLN A 412 -8.91 0.44 8.82
N HIS A 413 -8.61 1.73 8.93
CA HIS A 413 -9.38 2.83 8.35
C HIS A 413 -8.43 3.90 7.80
N THR A 414 -8.71 4.37 6.58
CA THR A 414 -8.04 5.52 5.97
C THR A 414 -9.08 6.43 5.33
N GLN A 415 -9.26 7.62 5.87
CA GLN A 415 -10.04 8.69 5.24
C GLN A 415 -9.26 9.24 4.03
N ASP A 416 -9.95 9.54 2.91
CA ASP A 416 -9.33 10.27 1.79
C ASP A 416 -9.09 11.75 2.23
N PRO A 417 -7.88 12.31 2.12
CA PRO A 417 -7.63 13.72 2.42
C PRO A 417 -8.49 14.71 1.61
N LYS A 418 -9.03 14.29 0.45
CA LYS A 418 -9.98 15.06 -0.36
C LYS A 418 -11.37 15.17 0.28
N ALA A 419 -11.71 14.26 1.19
CA ALA A 419 -13.01 14.23 1.84
C ALA A 419 -13.22 15.40 2.82
N ASN A 420 -12.15 15.78 3.53
CA ASN A 420 -12.09 16.97 4.38
C ASN A 420 -10.67 17.57 4.28
N PRO A 421 -10.41 18.50 3.35
CA PRO A 421 -9.09 19.13 3.22
C PRO A 421 -8.63 19.74 4.55
N GLY A 422 -7.41 19.38 4.98
CA GLY A 422 -6.88 19.79 6.28
C GLY A 422 -7.39 18.99 7.47
N SER A 423 -8.09 17.86 7.29
CA SER A 423 -8.39 16.93 8.39
C SER A 423 -8.38 15.46 7.96
N THR A 424 -7.60 14.65 8.67
CA THR A 424 -7.37 13.23 8.35
C THR A 424 -7.64 12.36 9.56
N PHE A 425 -8.54 11.39 9.43
CA PHE A 425 -8.73 10.29 10.37
C PHE A 425 -8.13 8.99 9.81
N SER A 426 -7.37 8.28 10.64
CA SER A 426 -6.89 6.93 10.36
C SER A 426 -6.93 6.04 11.60
N ALA A 427 -7.20 4.76 11.38
CA ALA A 427 -7.11 3.72 12.40
C ALA A 427 -6.30 2.54 11.86
N SER A 428 -5.46 1.98 12.70
CA SER A 428 -4.72 0.75 12.49
C SER A 428 -4.71 0.02 13.83
N VAL A 429 -5.87 -0.55 14.17
CA VAL A 429 -6.07 -1.34 15.38
C VAL A 429 -5.77 -2.80 15.03
N ASP A 430 -4.92 -3.42 15.84
CA ASP A 430 -4.67 -4.85 15.84
C ASP A 430 -4.51 -5.26 17.31
N PHE A 431 -5.65 -5.60 17.91
CA PHE A 431 -5.77 -5.98 19.32
C PHE A 431 -6.06 -7.47 19.40
N ARG A 432 -5.35 -8.21 20.26
CA ARG A 432 -5.38 -9.67 20.30
C ARG A 432 -5.37 -10.16 21.74
N THR A 433 -5.81 -11.39 22.00
CA THR A 433 -5.42 -12.06 23.26
C THR A 433 -3.94 -12.41 23.21
N SER A 434 -3.26 -12.41 24.36
CA SER A 434 -1.86 -12.87 24.47
C SER A 434 -1.63 -14.29 23.92
N GLY A 435 -2.64 -15.16 23.98
CA GLY A 435 -2.62 -16.51 23.39
C GLY A 435 -2.84 -16.58 21.87
N TYR A 436 -3.43 -15.56 21.22
CA TYR A 436 -3.86 -15.65 19.82
C TYR A 436 -2.71 -16.03 18.88
N ASN A 437 -1.60 -15.31 18.96
CA ASN A 437 -0.44 -15.55 18.08
C ASN A 437 0.21 -16.93 18.33
N ARG A 438 0.09 -17.52 19.54
CA ARG A 438 0.71 -18.81 19.85
C ARG A 438 -0.13 -20.03 19.47
N TYR A 439 -1.45 -19.90 19.35
CA TYR A 439 -2.36 -21.06 19.18
C TYR A 439 -3.39 -20.91 18.05
N SER A 440 -3.55 -19.69 17.53
CA SER A 440 -4.56 -19.31 16.54
C SER A 440 -3.98 -18.55 15.34
N ALA A 441 -2.65 -18.39 15.25
CA ALA A 441 -1.99 -17.77 14.11
C ALA A 441 -2.17 -18.59 12.82
N THR A 442 -2.21 -17.90 11.69
CA THR A 442 -2.36 -18.49 10.35
C THR A 442 -1.09 -18.37 9.50
N SER A 443 -0.06 -17.67 9.99
CA SER A 443 1.22 -17.53 9.30
C SER A 443 2.40 -17.52 10.28
N LEU A 444 3.58 -17.93 9.80
CA LEU A 444 4.80 -17.94 10.61
C LEU A 444 5.15 -16.55 11.17
N ASN A 445 4.99 -15.49 10.37
CA ASN A 445 5.25 -14.11 10.81
C ASN A 445 4.34 -13.68 11.95
N GLU A 446 3.09 -14.17 11.94
CA GLU A 446 2.10 -13.93 12.99
C GLU A 446 2.45 -14.69 14.28
N ALA A 447 2.88 -15.95 14.17
CA ALA A 447 3.31 -16.77 15.31
C ALA A 447 4.60 -16.24 15.97
N LEU A 448 5.50 -15.65 15.18
CA LEU A 448 6.72 -14.99 15.67
C LEU A 448 6.49 -13.57 16.23
N GLN A 449 5.33 -12.96 15.99
CA GLN A 449 5.04 -11.61 16.46
C GLN A 449 4.71 -11.58 17.96
N THR A 450 5.66 -11.15 18.79
CA THR A 450 5.52 -11.04 20.25
C THR A 450 4.94 -9.71 20.75
N GLN A 451 4.88 -8.69 19.89
CA GLN A 451 4.39 -7.36 20.20
C GLN A 451 3.36 -6.90 19.15
N THR A 452 2.18 -6.46 19.59
CA THR A 452 1.20 -5.78 18.74
C THR A 452 1.08 -4.30 19.10
N SER A 453 0.61 -3.49 18.16
CA SER A 453 0.45 -2.05 18.33
C SER A 453 -0.79 -1.56 17.60
N SER A 454 -1.83 -1.25 18.38
CA SER A 454 -3.04 -0.60 17.90
C SER A 454 -2.87 0.93 17.97
N THR A 455 -3.23 1.63 16.90
CA THR A 455 -3.20 3.10 16.84
C THR A 455 -4.47 3.67 16.19
N ILE A 456 -4.96 4.79 16.72
CA ILE A 456 -5.99 5.62 16.11
C ILE A 456 -5.46 7.05 16.11
N SER A 457 -5.42 7.68 14.94
CA SER A 457 -4.87 9.01 14.74
C SER A 457 -5.87 9.94 14.06
N TYR A 458 -6.05 11.12 14.66
CA TYR A 458 -6.80 12.23 14.10
C TYR A 458 -5.87 13.43 13.95
N SER A 459 -5.79 14.00 12.75
CA SER A 459 -5.08 15.25 12.51
C SER A 459 -5.98 16.33 11.93
N LYS A 460 -5.69 17.58 12.27
CA LYS A 460 -6.31 18.77 11.71
C LYS A 460 -5.28 19.88 11.53
N SER A 461 -5.15 20.41 10.32
CA SER A 461 -4.42 21.63 10.01
C SER A 461 -5.40 22.68 9.51
N TRP A 462 -5.39 23.86 10.13
CA TRP A 462 -6.30 24.94 9.76
C TRP A 462 -5.67 25.75 8.62
N LEU A 463 -6.11 25.48 7.39
CA LEU A 463 -5.58 26.10 6.16
C LEU A 463 -5.51 27.63 6.28
N GLY A 464 -4.40 28.23 5.84
CA GLY A 464 -4.15 29.68 5.95
C GLY A 464 -3.73 30.17 7.34
N THR A 465 -3.69 29.30 8.35
CA THR A 465 -3.19 29.61 9.71
C THR A 465 -1.92 28.80 10.03
N PRO A 466 -1.10 29.23 11.01
CA PRO A 466 0.05 28.43 11.46
C PRO A 466 -0.33 27.22 12.34
N PHE A 467 -1.61 26.92 12.55
CA PHE A 467 -2.06 25.96 13.55
C PHE A 467 -2.25 24.54 13.00
N SER A 468 -1.78 23.55 13.76
CA SER A 468 -2.19 22.15 13.58
C SER A 468 -2.32 21.40 14.91
N LEU A 469 -3.23 20.43 14.92
CA LEU A 469 -3.58 19.58 16.05
C LEU A 469 -3.51 18.12 15.60
N SER A 470 -2.78 17.29 16.36
CA SER A 470 -2.74 15.84 16.17
C SER A 470 -3.11 15.15 17.47
N ALA A 471 -4.21 14.40 17.49
CA ALA A 471 -4.58 13.51 18.57
C ALA A 471 -4.28 12.07 18.16
N ASN A 472 -3.47 11.36 18.94
CA ASN A 472 -3.15 9.96 18.75
C ASN A 472 -3.55 9.16 20.00
N MET A 473 -4.12 7.99 19.76
CA MET A 473 -4.47 6.99 20.74
C MET A 473 -3.69 5.73 20.39
N SER A 474 -2.83 5.26 21.30
CA SER A 474 -1.94 4.13 21.02
C SER A 474 -1.95 3.13 22.16
N VAL A 475 -2.12 1.85 21.82
CA VAL A 475 -2.08 0.71 22.74
C VAL A 475 -1.06 -0.27 22.19
N SER A 476 -0.07 -0.65 22.99
CA SER A 476 0.91 -1.66 22.61
C SER A 476 0.95 -2.79 23.63
N GLN A 477 0.86 -4.02 23.13
CA GLN A 477 0.68 -5.23 23.93
C GLN A 477 1.89 -6.15 23.72
N ASN A 478 2.40 -6.71 24.82
CA ASN A 478 3.43 -7.73 24.79
C ASN A 478 2.83 -9.09 25.12
N SER A 479 2.71 -9.95 24.11
CA SER A 479 2.02 -11.25 24.24
C SER A 479 2.73 -12.23 25.16
N GLN A 480 4.05 -12.10 25.35
CA GLN A 480 4.85 -12.94 26.26
C GLN A 480 4.60 -12.65 27.75
N SER A 481 4.40 -11.38 28.10
CA SER A 481 4.22 -10.94 29.50
C SER A 481 2.77 -10.59 29.87
N GLY A 482 1.86 -10.57 28.89
CA GLY A 482 0.48 -10.12 29.08
C GLY A 482 0.38 -8.66 29.52
N THR A 483 1.40 -7.83 29.25
CA THR A 483 1.42 -6.41 29.65
C THR A 483 0.92 -5.51 28.52
N LEU A 484 0.13 -4.50 28.90
CA LEU A 484 -0.43 -3.51 28.01
C LEU A 484 0.07 -2.11 28.38
N SER A 485 0.79 -1.48 27.45
CA SER A 485 1.17 -0.06 27.49
C SER A 485 0.12 0.75 26.75
N ILE A 486 -0.73 1.45 27.50
CA ILE A 486 -1.83 2.28 27.01
C ILE A 486 -1.39 3.74 27.02
N ALA A 487 -1.62 4.49 25.93
CA ALA A 487 -1.51 5.94 25.93
C ALA A 487 -2.71 6.59 25.22
N LEU A 488 -3.64 7.13 26.01
CA LEU A 488 -5.00 7.53 25.62
C LEU A 488 -5.47 8.77 26.41
N PRO A 489 -5.67 9.94 25.76
CA PRO A 489 -5.11 10.37 24.48
C PRO A 489 -3.71 10.98 24.65
N ASN A 490 -2.91 10.96 23.58
CA ASN A 490 -1.78 11.86 23.38
C ASN A 490 -2.19 12.94 22.39
N VAL A 491 -2.14 14.22 22.76
CA VAL A 491 -2.57 15.34 21.93
C VAL A 491 -1.41 16.32 21.75
N VAL A 492 -1.06 16.63 20.51
CA VAL A 492 0.01 17.57 20.18
C VAL A 492 -0.57 18.72 19.35
N PHE A 493 -0.54 19.94 19.90
CA PHE A 493 -0.87 21.16 19.21
C PHE A 493 0.40 21.92 18.82
N ASN A 494 0.58 22.16 17.53
CA ASN A 494 1.71 22.91 16.98
C ASN A 494 1.24 24.28 16.47
N VAL A 495 2.06 25.30 16.73
CA VAL A 495 2.08 26.53 15.93
C VAL A 495 3.35 26.49 15.09
N SER A 496 3.21 26.49 13.76
CA SER A 496 4.34 26.52 12.83
C SER A 496 5.19 27.77 13.03
N THR A 497 6.48 27.67 12.75
CA THR A 497 7.46 28.75 12.91
C THR A 497 6.97 30.07 12.27
N PHE A 498 6.82 31.11 13.09
CA PHE A 498 6.48 32.46 12.66
C PHE A 498 7.55 33.45 13.14
N TYR A 499 7.59 34.63 12.51
CA TYR A 499 8.59 35.66 12.79
C TYR A 499 7.89 36.88 13.42
N PRO A 500 7.73 36.94 14.75
CA PRO A 500 6.87 37.93 15.42
C PRO A 500 7.20 39.39 15.09
N PHE A 501 8.46 39.70 14.79
CA PHE A 501 8.92 41.07 14.49
C PHE A 501 9.08 41.37 12.99
N LYS A 502 8.77 40.42 12.09
CA LYS A 502 8.94 40.60 10.65
C LYS A 502 7.84 41.51 10.11
N ARG A 503 8.24 42.59 9.43
CA ARG A 503 7.33 43.52 8.74
C ARG A 503 6.48 42.78 7.69
N LYS A 504 5.19 43.13 7.61
CA LYS A 504 4.26 42.58 6.59
C LYS A 504 4.70 42.98 5.18
N GLU A 505 5.06 44.25 5.01
CA GLU A 505 5.60 44.81 3.78
C GLU A 505 7.14 44.90 3.86
N ALA A 506 7.81 44.25 2.91
CA ALA A 506 9.26 44.04 2.95
C ALA A 506 10.02 45.06 2.10
N MET A 507 10.18 46.29 2.61
CA MET A 507 11.06 47.28 1.99
C MET A 507 12.48 47.22 2.56
N GLY A 508 13.48 47.10 1.68
CA GLY A 508 14.90 47.05 2.04
C GLY A 508 15.36 45.73 2.67
N LYS A 509 16.62 45.70 3.14
CA LYS A 509 17.21 44.52 3.81
C LYS A 509 16.48 44.20 5.12
N GLN A 510 16.34 42.92 5.44
CA GLN A 510 15.78 42.47 6.71
C GLN A 510 16.69 42.88 7.88
N ARG A 511 16.09 43.43 8.94
CA ARG A 511 16.79 43.78 10.19
C ARG A 511 17.08 42.51 10.99
N TRP A 512 18.08 42.56 11.88
CA TRP A 512 18.53 41.36 12.61
C TRP A 512 17.39 40.68 13.39
N TYR A 513 16.58 41.47 14.09
CA TYR A 513 15.46 40.97 14.90
C TYR A 513 14.30 40.41 14.06
N GLU A 514 14.19 40.76 12.77
CA GLU A 514 13.18 40.23 11.84
C GLU A 514 13.45 38.76 11.47
N LYS A 515 14.64 38.26 11.81
CA LYS A 515 15.04 36.85 11.69
C LYS A 515 14.79 36.03 12.95
N ILE A 516 14.34 36.65 14.05
CA ILE A 516 13.91 35.92 15.24
C ILE A 516 12.63 35.17 14.89
N SER A 517 12.72 33.85 15.00
CA SER A 517 11.66 32.90 14.74
C SER A 517 11.20 32.27 16.04
N LEU A 518 9.89 32.05 16.15
CA LEU A 518 9.26 31.42 17.30
C LEU A 518 8.34 30.30 16.80
N ARG A 519 8.44 29.14 17.44
CA ARG A 519 7.51 28.01 17.28
C ARG A 519 6.91 27.71 18.66
N TYR A 520 5.69 27.21 18.69
CA TYR A 520 5.08 26.66 19.90
C TYR A 520 4.70 25.20 19.66
N THR A 521 4.85 24.35 20.67
CA THR A 521 4.37 22.97 20.65
C THR A 521 3.89 22.59 22.04
N GLY A 522 2.57 22.49 22.21
CA GLY A 522 1.95 21.95 23.41
C GLY A 522 1.64 20.47 23.23
N LYS A 523 2.01 19.65 24.21
CA LYS A 523 1.73 18.22 24.29
C LYS A 523 0.89 17.96 25.53
N PHE A 524 -0.19 17.22 25.40
CA PHE A 524 -0.83 16.50 26.49
C PHE A 524 -0.55 15.03 26.28
N ASN A 525 0.03 14.35 27.27
CA ASN A 525 0.18 12.90 27.23
C ASN A 525 -0.57 12.31 28.42
N ASN A 526 -1.18 11.14 28.22
CA ASN A 526 -1.78 10.33 29.26
C ASN A 526 -1.42 8.87 29.05
N LYS A 527 -0.78 8.22 30.02
CA LYS A 527 -0.25 6.86 29.94
C LYS A 527 -0.70 6.00 31.12
N ALA A 528 -1.02 4.73 30.83
CA ALA A 528 -1.20 3.68 31.82
C ALA A 528 -0.43 2.42 31.42
N ASN A 529 0.10 1.69 32.40
CA ASN A 529 0.61 0.33 32.21
C ASN A 529 -0.22 -0.60 33.10
N ALA A 530 -0.71 -1.72 32.57
CA ALA A 530 -1.45 -2.74 33.33
C ALA A 530 -1.24 -4.12 32.70
N LYS A 531 -1.55 -5.22 33.41
CA LYS A 531 -1.72 -6.52 32.74
C LYS A 531 -3.08 -6.63 32.06
N GLU A 532 -3.18 -7.54 31.10
CA GLU A 532 -4.39 -7.83 30.32
C GLU A 532 -5.63 -8.09 31.22
N SER A 533 -5.44 -8.76 32.36
CA SER A 533 -6.46 -9.02 33.39
C SER A 533 -6.86 -7.80 34.25
N GLU A 534 -5.97 -6.82 34.36
CA GLU A 534 -6.05 -5.65 35.25
C GLU A 534 -6.58 -4.40 34.54
N ILE A 535 -6.66 -4.41 33.20
CA ILE A 535 -7.23 -3.34 32.38
C ILE A 535 -8.60 -2.88 32.91
N PHE A 536 -8.79 -1.55 32.92
CA PHE A 536 -9.96 -0.82 33.45
C PHE A 536 -10.35 -1.13 34.91
N THR A 537 -9.43 -1.66 35.73
CA THR A 537 -9.57 -1.62 37.19
C THR A 537 -9.46 -0.19 37.73
N LYS A 538 -10.06 0.04 38.91
CA LYS A 538 -9.89 1.29 39.66
C LYS A 538 -8.41 1.60 39.93
N GLU A 539 -7.62 0.57 40.27
CA GLU A 539 -6.16 0.68 40.43
C GLU A 539 -5.46 1.20 39.16
N THR A 540 -5.79 0.63 37.99
CA THR A 540 -5.23 1.11 36.70
C THR A 540 -5.57 2.57 36.44
N LEU A 541 -6.81 2.99 36.74
CA LEU A 541 -7.25 4.38 36.59
C LEU A 541 -6.55 5.34 37.58
N GLN A 542 -6.31 4.93 38.82
CA GLN A 542 -5.59 5.72 39.83
C GLN A 542 -4.07 5.80 39.56
N ASN A 543 -3.53 4.81 38.86
CA ASN A 543 -2.13 4.73 38.44
C ASN A 543 -1.84 5.40 37.08
N MET A 544 -2.84 5.98 36.41
CA MET A 544 -2.63 6.74 35.18
C MET A 544 -1.74 7.97 35.42
N GLN A 545 -0.80 8.19 34.50
CA GLN A 545 0.14 9.31 34.51
C GLN A 545 -0.25 10.28 33.40
N TYR A 546 -0.58 11.53 33.75
CA TYR A 546 -0.96 12.56 32.79
C TYR A 546 -0.34 13.91 33.13
N GLY A 547 -0.28 14.79 32.13
CA GLY A 547 0.22 16.16 32.28
C GLY A 547 0.31 16.88 30.93
N PHE A 548 0.77 18.12 30.97
CA PHE A 548 1.08 18.91 29.78
C PHE A 548 2.58 19.25 29.70
N GLU A 549 3.12 19.36 28.49
CA GLU A 549 4.44 19.92 28.20
C GLU A 549 4.31 20.96 27.09
N HIS A 550 4.69 22.20 27.40
CA HIS A 550 4.71 23.35 26.50
C HIS A 550 6.16 23.60 26.12
N SER A 551 6.49 23.57 24.83
CA SER A 551 7.84 23.84 24.34
C SER A 551 7.82 25.04 23.38
N ILE A 552 8.68 26.01 23.67
CA ILE A 552 8.81 27.28 22.96
C ILE A 552 10.29 27.46 22.56
N PRO A 553 10.74 26.82 21.47
CA PRO A 553 12.04 27.12 20.88
C PRO A 553 11.97 28.48 20.15
N ILE A 554 12.85 29.38 20.55
CA ILE A 554 13.09 30.69 19.94
C ILE A 554 14.49 30.63 19.32
N SER A 555 14.60 30.89 18.02
CA SER A 555 15.90 30.88 17.34
C SER A 555 15.98 31.92 16.22
N ALA A 556 17.21 32.36 15.93
CA ALA A 556 17.50 33.22 14.79
C ALA A 556 18.76 32.71 14.09
N THR A 557 18.84 32.84 12.77
CA THR A 557 20.01 32.40 11.99
C THR A 557 20.61 33.55 11.19
N TYR A 558 21.91 33.75 11.35
CA TYR A 558 22.70 34.79 10.72
C TYR A 558 23.84 34.14 9.93
N ASN A 559 23.97 34.45 8.64
CA ASN A 559 25.19 34.09 7.91
C ASN A 559 26.21 35.21 8.08
N ILE A 560 27.36 34.89 8.66
CA ILE A 560 28.47 35.80 8.95
C ILE A 560 29.59 35.52 7.94
N PHE A 561 30.11 36.58 7.31
CA PHE A 561 31.10 36.52 6.23
C PHE A 561 30.70 35.64 5.03
N ASN A 562 29.40 35.35 4.86
CA ASN A 562 28.82 34.42 3.87
C ASN A 562 29.20 32.92 4.04
N TYR A 563 30.17 32.58 4.90
CA TYR A 563 30.67 31.22 5.07
C TYR A 563 30.31 30.56 6.42
N ILE A 564 29.89 31.32 7.43
CA ILE A 564 29.62 30.82 8.78
C ILE A 564 28.16 31.08 9.15
N ASN A 565 27.36 30.01 9.25
CA ASN A 565 26.00 30.10 9.77
C ASN A 565 26.04 30.08 11.30
N PHE A 566 25.59 31.17 11.90
CA PHE A 566 25.58 31.43 13.34
C PHE A 566 24.13 31.49 13.85
N GLY A 567 23.80 30.65 14.82
CA GLY A 567 22.44 30.41 15.29
C GLY A 567 22.32 30.41 16.81
N PRO A 568 22.00 31.55 17.45
CA PRO A 568 21.48 31.57 18.82
C PRO A 568 20.10 30.91 18.90
N THR A 569 19.92 30.05 19.90
CA THR A 569 18.66 29.40 20.25
C THR A 569 18.42 29.47 21.75
N ILE A 570 17.20 29.81 22.15
CA ILE A 570 16.71 29.69 23.53
C ILE A 570 15.52 28.73 23.49
N ASN A 571 15.60 27.64 24.25
CA ASN A 571 14.48 26.72 24.41
C ASN A 571 13.88 26.92 25.79
N TYR A 572 12.65 27.42 25.86
CA TYR A 572 11.83 27.39 27.08
C TYR A 572 10.90 26.17 27.02
N THR A 573 10.86 25.40 28.10
CA THR A 573 9.91 24.29 28.27
C THR A 573 9.24 24.40 29.64
N GLU A 574 7.92 24.25 29.67
CA GLU A 574 7.13 24.25 30.91
C GLU A 574 6.23 23.01 30.96
N LYS A 575 6.17 22.37 32.13
CA LYS A 575 5.44 21.12 32.37
C LYS A 575 4.38 21.37 33.43
N TRP A 576 3.15 20.94 33.18
CA TRP A 576 2.05 21.03 34.15
C TRP A 576 1.64 19.65 34.64
N TYR A 577 1.59 19.48 35.96
CA TYR A 577 1.20 18.27 36.65
C TYR A 577 0.05 18.54 37.62
N PHE A 578 -0.83 17.55 37.78
CA PHE A 578 -2.06 17.66 38.60
C PHE A 578 -2.00 16.85 39.90
N LYS A 579 -0.83 16.25 40.18
CA LYS A 579 -0.57 15.28 41.23
C LYS A 579 0.91 15.43 41.62
N LYS A 580 1.19 15.52 42.92
CA LYS A 580 2.54 15.29 43.49
C LYS A 580 2.47 14.12 44.46
N GLN A 581 3.59 13.45 44.69
CA GLN A 581 3.72 12.40 45.71
C GLN A 581 4.93 12.71 46.59
N GLU A 582 4.65 13.10 47.84
CA GLU A 582 5.69 13.39 48.81
C GLU A 582 6.17 12.09 49.51
N GLN A 583 7.39 12.14 50.03
CA GLN A 583 8.06 11.04 50.71
C GLN A 583 8.33 11.44 52.17
N VAL A 584 8.09 10.51 53.09
CA VAL A 584 8.28 10.70 54.54
C VAL A 584 9.12 9.55 55.11
N TRP A 585 9.98 9.86 56.08
CA TRP A 585 10.68 8.82 56.83
C TRP A 585 9.72 8.18 57.84
N ASN A 586 9.60 6.85 57.81
CA ASN A 586 8.85 6.10 58.80
C ASN A 586 9.82 5.52 59.84
N PRO A 587 9.90 6.09 61.06
CA PRO A 587 10.83 5.64 62.10
C PRO A 587 10.46 4.28 62.72
N VAL A 588 9.24 3.79 62.51
CA VAL A 588 8.80 2.47 62.99
C VAL A 588 9.21 1.36 62.01
N LEU A 589 9.18 1.65 60.71
CA LEU A 589 9.50 0.68 59.64
C LEU A 589 10.92 0.85 59.06
N ASN A 590 11.72 1.79 59.60
CA ASN A 590 13.07 2.13 59.16
C ASN A 590 13.21 2.27 57.63
N ARG A 591 12.24 2.94 57.01
CA ARG A 591 12.18 3.12 55.55
C ARG A 591 11.53 4.45 55.17
N ILE A 592 11.80 4.89 53.95
CA ILE A 592 11.07 5.99 53.32
C ILE A 592 9.74 5.43 52.81
N ASP A 593 8.63 5.87 53.39
CA ASP A 593 7.29 5.62 52.88
C ASP A 593 6.84 6.77 51.96
N LYS A 594 5.91 6.48 51.05
CA LYS A 594 5.28 7.46 50.18
C LYS A 594 3.96 7.91 50.81
N LEU A 595 3.76 9.21 50.93
CA LEU A 595 2.48 9.79 51.34
C LEU A 595 1.43 9.63 50.23
N ASP A 596 0.16 9.76 50.61
CA ASP A 596 -0.95 9.81 49.67
C ASP A 596 -0.76 10.96 48.66
N PRO A 597 -1.12 10.77 47.37
CA PRO A 597 -0.85 11.80 46.37
C PRO A 597 -1.74 13.03 46.54
N GLU A 598 -1.11 14.21 46.65
CA GLU A 598 -1.81 15.49 46.74
C GLU A 598 -2.15 16.00 45.33
N TYR A 599 -3.44 16.14 45.05
CA TYR A 599 -3.94 16.63 43.77
C TYR A 599 -4.08 18.16 43.79
N GLY A 600 -3.52 18.82 42.78
CA GLY A 600 -3.41 20.27 42.70
C GLY A 600 -2.62 20.69 41.45
N PHE A 601 -2.68 21.97 41.05
CA PHE A 601 -1.96 22.44 39.86
C PHE A 601 -0.52 22.83 40.18
N TYR A 602 0.45 22.11 39.60
CA TYR A 602 1.87 22.36 39.77
C TYR A 602 2.53 22.58 38.41
N ARG A 603 3.39 23.61 38.32
CA ARG A 603 4.12 23.96 37.10
C ARG A 603 5.63 23.90 37.32
N LEU A 604 6.34 23.22 36.42
CA LEU A 604 7.80 23.10 36.42
C LEU A 604 8.33 23.60 35.08
N TYR A 605 9.06 24.71 35.09
CA TYR A 605 9.69 25.28 33.91
C TYR A 605 11.21 25.09 33.92
N ASN A 606 11.78 24.85 32.74
CA ASN A 606 13.22 24.84 32.51
C ASN A 606 13.55 25.54 31.20
N TYR A 607 14.76 26.08 31.13
CA TYR A 607 15.24 26.80 29.95
C TYR A 607 16.71 26.49 29.70
N ASN A 608 17.09 26.45 28.43
CA ASN A 608 18.49 26.34 28.01
C ASN A 608 18.78 27.33 26.87
N PHE A 609 20.04 27.74 26.81
CA PHE A 609 20.57 28.59 25.75
C PHE A 609 21.62 27.79 24.97
N SER A 610 21.60 27.87 23.65
CA SER A 610 22.67 27.35 22.81
C SER A 610 23.03 28.33 21.70
N LEU A 611 24.29 28.24 21.26
CA LEU A 611 24.88 29.12 20.27
C LEU A 611 25.68 28.27 19.30
N GLN A 612 25.08 27.97 18.14
CA GLN A 612 25.69 27.11 17.12
C GLN A 612 26.41 27.95 16.06
N ALA A 613 27.61 27.51 15.67
CA ALA A 613 28.32 27.95 14.48
C ALA A 613 28.58 26.73 13.57
N SER A 614 28.28 26.86 12.28
CA SER A 614 28.54 25.82 11.28
C SER A 614 29.07 26.44 9.98
N THR A 615 29.91 25.68 9.29
CA THR A 615 30.45 26.04 7.97
C THR A 615 30.59 24.78 7.11
N ILE A 616 30.84 24.94 5.82
CA ILE A 616 31.06 23.83 4.88
C ILE A 616 32.37 24.05 4.15
N ILE A 617 33.32 23.15 4.38
CA ILE A 617 34.67 23.17 3.80
C ILE A 617 34.70 22.17 2.64
N TYR A 618 35.01 22.66 1.44
CA TYR A 618 35.14 21.82 0.24
C TYR A 618 36.62 21.58 -0.09
N GLY A 619 37.07 20.34 0.01
CA GLY A 619 38.33 19.88 -0.56
C GLY A 619 38.08 19.30 -1.96
N ARG A 620 38.90 19.65 -2.95
CA ARG A 620 38.87 19.02 -4.28
C ARG A 620 40.29 18.76 -4.77
N TYR A 621 40.61 17.48 -4.98
CA TYR A 621 41.80 17.03 -5.70
C TYR A 621 41.41 16.67 -7.12
N GLU A 622 42.17 17.12 -8.12
CA GLU A 622 41.97 16.75 -9.53
C GLU A 622 43.28 16.26 -10.16
N ALA A 623 43.18 15.22 -10.99
CA ALA A 623 44.32 14.58 -11.62
C ALA A 623 44.83 15.43 -12.80
N LYS A 624 46.07 15.94 -12.69
CA LYS A 624 46.74 16.74 -13.73
C LYS A 624 46.82 16.08 -15.13
N LYS A 625 46.56 14.77 -15.25
CA LYS A 625 46.48 14.05 -16.53
C LYS A 625 45.10 13.38 -16.67
N LYS A 626 44.31 13.82 -17.67
CA LYS A 626 42.98 13.28 -18.03
C LYS A 626 42.98 11.79 -18.45
N THR A 627 44.13 11.12 -18.50
CA THR A 627 44.26 9.68 -18.78
C THR A 627 44.28 8.79 -17.53
N ARG A 628 44.31 9.37 -16.31
CA ARG A 628 44.27 8.58 -15.06
C ARG A 628 42.89 7.98 -14.82
N LYS A 629 42.83 6.77 -14.23
CA LYS A 629 41.56 6.11 -13.87
C LYS A 629 40.76 6.96 -12.88
N ILE A 630 41.41 7.46 -11.83
CA ILE A 630 40.85 8.44 -10.90
C ILE A 630 41.10 9.85 -11.46
N GLN A 631 40.03 10.63 -11.57
CA GLN A 631 40.03 11.93 -12.26
C GLN A 631 39.87 13.09 -11.27
N ALA A 632 38.95 12.97 -10.32
CA ALA A 632 38.75 13.91 -9.23
C ALA A 632 38.33 13.20 -7.96
N ILE A 633 38.71 13.73 -6.80
CA ILE A 633 38.21 13.37 -5.48
C ILE A 633 37.69 14.65 -4.83
N ARG A 634 36.42 14.64 -4.41
CA ARG A 634 35.78 15.72 -3.65
C ARG A 634 35.56 15.26 -2.22
N HIS A 635 35.98 16.09 -1.27
CA HIS A 635 35.65 15.96 0.13
C HIS A 635 34.78 17.14 0.54
N THR A 636 33.66 16.87 1.21
CA THR A 636 32.84 17.92 1.82
C THR A 636 32.83 17.69 3.32
N ILE A 637 33.35 18.64 4.08
CA ILE A 637 33.49 18.55 5.53
C ILE A 637 32.64 19.66 6.15
N THR A 638 31.68 19.29 6.99
CA THR A 638 30.77 20.20 7.69
C THR A 638 31.09 20.17 9.18
N PRO A 639 32.09 20.95 9.65
CA PRO A 639 32.32 21.13 11.08
C PRO A 639 31.21 21.98 11.69
N THR A 640 30.80 21.59 12.89
CA THR A 640 29.81 22.29 13.70
C THR A 640 30.33 22.41 15.11
N VAL A 641 30.27 23.61 15.67
CA VAL A 641 30.58 23.89 17.09
C VAL A 641 29.36 24.53 17.70
N SER A 642 28.95 24.09 18.89
CA SER A 642 27.84 24.69 19.62
C SER A 642 28.16 24.81 21.10
N PHE A 643 28.14 26.05 21.59
CA PHE A 643 28.11 26.32 23.01
C PHE A 643 26.69 26.06 23.54
N SER A 644 26.56 25.50 24.74
CA SER A 644 25.28 25.21 25.38
C SER A 644 25.35 25.46 26.89
N TYR A 645 24.38 26.17 27.42
CA TYR A 645 24.23 26.46 28.84
C TYR A 645 22.84 26.05 29.35
N ALA A 646 22.82 25.29 30.45
CA ALA A 646 21.61 24.98 31.21
C ALA A 646 21.83 25.29 32.70
N PRO A 647 20.97 26.12 33.33
CA PRO A 647 20.97 26.32 34.77
C PRO A 647 20.69 25.01 35.53
N ASP A 648 21.17 24.93 36.76
CA ASP A 648 20.71 23.92 37.72
C ASP A 648 19.29 24.23 38.19
N PHE A 649 18.37 23.31 37.95
CA PHE A 649 16.97 23.41 38.38
C PHE A 649 16.68 22.68 39.71
N SER A 650 17.68 22.07 40.35
CA SER A 650 17.54 21.48 41.69
C SER A 650 17.62 22.50 42.83
N LYS A 651 17.97 23.76 42.55
CA LYS A 651 18.07 24.83 43.56
C LYS A 651 16.71 25.10 44.21
N GLN A 652 16.67 25.08 45.54
CA GLN A 652 15.46 25.15 46.37
C GLN A 652 14.46 26.25 46.00
N LYS A 653 14.95 27.39 45.48
CA LYS A 653 14.14 28.51 44.96
C LYS A 653 13.11 28.14 43.88
N TYR A 654 13.24 26.99 43.22
CA TYR A 654 12.28 26.50 42.22
C TYR A 654 11.21 25.57 42.82
N GLY A 655 11.42 25.03 44.03
CA GLY A 655 10.49 24.09 44.67
C GLY A 655 10.37 22.70 44.02
N TYR A 656 11.21 22.38 43.03
CA TYR A 656 11.14 21.11 42.27
C TYR A 656 11.64 19.89 43.06
N VAL A 657 12.41 20.11 44.12
CA VAL A 657 12.99 19.06 44.98
C VAL A 657 12.65 19.32 46.45
N LYS A 658 12.67 18.23 47.23
CA LYS A 658 12.59 18.22 48.70
C LYS A 658 13.66 17.27 49.24
N THR A 659 14.04 17.45 50.50
CA THR A 659 14.81 16.47 51.26
C THR A 659 13.88 15.61 52.12
N VAL A 660 14.23 14.34 52.31
CA VAL A 660 13.62 13.43 53.29
C VAL A 660 14.73 12.72 54.04
N GLN A 661 14.54 12.43 55.32
CA GLN A 661 15.48 11.61 56.08
C GLN A 661 15.53 10.19 55.47
N SER A 662 16.72 9.62 55.34
CA SER A 662 16.96 8.34 54.65
C SER A 662 17.43 7.20 55.55
N ASP A 663 17.84 7.50 56.79
CA ASP A 663 18.25 6.51 57.78
C ASP A 663 18.02 7.01 59.23
N THR A 664 18.27 6.12 60.19
CA THR A 664 18.21 6.42 61.63
C THR A 664 19.35 7.31 62.13
N LEU A 665 20.39 7.56 61.32
CA LEU A 665 21.52 8.44 61.64
C LEU A 665 21.22 9.91 61.33
N GLY A 666 20.10 10.20 60.67
CA GLY A 666 19.68 11.56 60.33
C GLY A 666 20.23 12.06 58.99
N ASN A 667 20.76 11.18 58.14
CA ASN A 667 21.16 11.57 56.79
C ASN A 667 19.92 11.91 55.95
N PHE A 668 20.08 12.84 55.00
CA PHE A 668 18.99 13.29 54.12
C PHE A 668 19.24 12.91 52.66
N LYS A 669 18.19 12.40 52.02
CA LYS A 669 18.13 12.15 50.57
C LYS A 669 17.29 13.23 49.90
N THR A 670 17.83 13.84 48.85
CA THR A 670 17.07 14.72 47.95
C THR A 670 16.22 13.88 46.98
N TYR A 671 14.96 14.23 46.82
CA TYR A 671 14.01 13.63 45.87
C TYR A 671 13.15 14.73 45.21
N SER A 672 12.35 14.37 44.21
CA SER A 672 11.32 15.29 43.69
C SER A 672 9.91 14.76 43.99
N PRO A 673 9.00 15.59 44.51
CA PRO A 673 7.57 15.25 44.58
C PRO A 673 6.91 14.94 43.22
N PHE A 674 7.60 15.21 42.11
CA PHE A 674 7.14 14.94 40.74
C PHE A 674 7.88 13.78 40.07
N GLU A 675 8.73 13.06 40.82
CA GLU A 675 9.45 11.87 40.35
C GLU A 675 8.46 10.79 39.88
N GLY A 676 8.64 10.29 38.64
CA GLY A 676 7.70 9.37 38.00
C GLY A 676 6.53 10.03 37.25
N SER A 677 6.44 11.36 37.19
CA SER A 677 5.47 12.06 36.33
C SER A 677 5.80 11.92 34.83
N ILE A 678 4.78 11.97 33.96
CA ILE A 678 4.89 11.51 32.56
C ILE A 678 5.95 12.21 31.69
N PHE A 679 6.25 13.49 31.92
CA PHE A 679 7.31 14.23 31.21
C PHE A 679 8.63 14.31 32.01
N GLY A 680 8.70 13.72 33.21
CA GLY A 680 9.83 13.83 34.12
C GLY A 680 10.10 15.25 34.64
N VAL A 681 11.05 15.36 35.56
CA VAL A 681 11.49 16.65 36.12
C VAL A 681 12.51 17.34 35.21
N PRO A 682 12.74 18.66 35.37
CA PRO A 682 13.95 19.32 34.90
C PRO A 682 15.21 18.65 35.43
N SER A 683 16.30 18.68 34.64
CA SER A 683 17.59 18.13 35.03
C SER A 683 18.22 18.90 36.21
N SER A 684 18.70 18.16 37.21
CA SER A 684 19.57 18.65 38.26
C SER A 684 21.00 18.89 37.74
N GLY A 685 21.69 19.87 38.30
CA GLY A 685 23.07 20.21 37.98
C GLY A 685 23.18 21.30 36.91
N GLN A 686 24.19 22.16 37.05
CA GLN A 686 24.45 23.24 36.10
C GLN A 686 25.39 22.71 35.02
N SER A 687 25.11 23.00 33.75
CA SER A 687 26.02 22.61 32.66
C SER A 687 26.33 23.79 31.76
N MET A 688 27.60 23.87 31.37
CA MET A 688 28.14 24.85 30.44
C MET A 688 29.12 24.08 29.57
N ALA A 689 28.73 23.74 28.36
CA ALA A 689 29.49 22.85 27.50
C ALA A 689 29.77 23.44 26.13
N ILE A 690 30.95 23.16 25.60
CA ILE A 690 31.23 23.30 24.17
C ILE A 690 31.07 21.92 23.55
N ASN A 691 30.33 21.86 22.44
CA ASN A 691 30.01 20.64 21.73
C ASN A 691 30.54 20.76 20.30
N ALA A 692 31.40 19.85 19.87
CA ALA A 692 31.87 19.75 18.49
C ALA A 692 31.27 18.52 17.81
N SER A 693 30.89 18.64 16.53
CA SER A 693 30.62 17.47 15.68
C SER A 693 31.01 17.73 14.22
N LEU A 694 31.42 16.68 13.53
CA LEU A 694 32.03 16.71 12.21
C LEU A 694 31.33 15.71 11.30
N SER A 695 30.64 16.16 10.26
CA SER A 695 30.14 15.30 9.18
C SER A 695 31.02 15.48 7.93
N GLN A 696 31.28 14.38 7.22
CA GLN A 696 32.25 14.29 6.14
C GLN A 696 31.72 13.37 5.04
N THR A 697 31.71 13.83 3.79
CA THR A 697 31.30 13.03 2.61
C THR A 697 32.44 12.98 1.59
N LEU A 698 32.69 11.80 1.02
CA LEU A 698 33.82 11.54 0.11
C LEU A 698 33.31 10.97 -1.23
N GLU A 699 33.48 11.75 -2.29
CA GLU A 699 33.05 11.41 -3.65
C GLU A 699 34.25 11.35 -4.59
N MET A 700 34.18 10.46 -5.59
CA MET A 700 35.21 10.26 -6.59
C MET A 700 34.59 10.28 -8.00
N LYS A 701 35.31 10.84 -8.97
CA LYS A 701 35.04 10.64 -10.40
C LYS A 701 36.09 9.71 -11.01
N VAL A 702 35.62 8.69 -11.72
CA VAL A 702 36.44 7.65 -12.36
C VAL A 702 36.14 7.63 -13.86
N LEU A 703 37.18 7.49 -14.68
CA LEU A 703 37.05 7.35 -16.14
C LEU A 703 36.29 6.05 -16.47
N SER A 704 35.18 6.18 -17.19
CA SER A 704 34.30 5.08 -17.61
C SER A 704 34.42 4.82 -19.12
N LYS A 705 34.51 3.55 -19.52
CA LYS A 705 34.50 3.11 -20.93
C LYS A 705 33.10 2.73 -21.45
N ARG A 706 32.04 2.91 -20.64
CA ARG A 706 30.66 2.47 -20.95
C ARG A 706 29.60 3.57 -20.80
N ASP A 707 30.03 4.78 -20.49
CA ASP A 707 29.18 5.91 -20.12
C ASP A 707 29.39 7.01 -21.16
N THR A 708 28.31 7.60 -21.69
CA THR A 708 28.39 8.64 -22.73
C THR A 708 29.07 9.92 -22.23
N SER A 709 29.10 10.16 -20.91
CA SER A 709 29.89 11.22 -20.28
C SER A 709 31.38 10.89 -20.15
N GLY A 710 31.78 9.65 -20.40
CA GLY A 710 33.11 9.10 -20.14
C GLY A 710 33.49 9.02 -18.65
N MET A 711 32.60 9.38 -17.71
CA MET A 711 33.00 9.76 -16.34
C MET A 711 32.00 9.32 -15.27
N LYS A 712 32.17 8.11 -14.71
CA LYS A 712 31.30 7.61 -13.63
C LYS A 712 31.63 8.27 -12.29
N LYS A 713 30.61 8.83 -11.63
CA LYS A 713 30.68 9.28 -10.23
C LYS A 713 30.47 8.08 -9.29
N ILE A 714 31.29 7.98 -8.24
CA ILE A 714 31.22 6.94 -7.21
C ILE A 714 31.33 7.63 -5.85
N LYS A 715 30.51 7.25 -4.87
CA LYS A 715 30.71 7.65 -3.48
C LYS A 715 31.62 6.63 -2.80
N LEU A 716 32.60 7.10 -2.04
CA LEU A 716 33.48 6.26 -1.22
C LEU A 716 33.05 6.27 0.25
N ILE A 717 32.49 7.39 0.70
CA ILE A 717 31.83 7.56 2.00
C ILE A 717 30.60 8.43 1.75
N ASP A 718 29.41 7.89 2.04
CA ASP A 718 28.16 8.67 2.01
C ASP A 718 28.14 9.69 3.14
N GLU A 719 28.46 9.22 4.36
CA GLU A 719 28.68 10.06 5.54
C GLU A 719 29.62 9.33 6.52
N LEU A 720 30.73 9.97 6.86
CA LEU A 720 31.45 9.74 8.11
C LEU A 720 31.09 10.89 9.04
N ARG A 721 30.43 10.59 10.15
CA ARG A 721 30.05 11.55 11.17
C ARG A 721 30.68 11.17 12.50
N ILE A 722 31.62 11.99 12.96
CA ILE A 722 31.95 12.09 14.38
C ILE A 722 30.84 12.96 14.97
N GLY A 723 30.00 12.35 15.81
CA GLY A 723 28.87 13.02 16.43
C GLY A 723 29.27 13.98 17.53
N GLN A 724 28.33 14.31 18.41
CA GLN A 724 28.50 15.36 19.40
C GLN A 724 29.50 14.97 20.50
N VAL A 725 30.71 15.50 20.42
CA VAL A 725 31.71 15.46 21.49
C VAL A 725 31.48 16.70 22.36
N SER A 726 30.94 16.50 23.55
CA SER A 726 30.67 17.55 24.53
C SER A 726 31.81 17.65 25.55
N TYR A 727 32.22 18.86 25.91
CA TYR A 727 33.07 19.12 27.06
C TYR A 727 32.39 20.10 28.01
N ASN A 728 31.96 19.62 29.18
CA ASN A 728 31.30 20.42 30.22
C ASN A 728 32.33 21.04 31.17
N PHE A 729 32.41 22.36 31.17
CA PHE A 729 33.30 23.16 32.02
C PHE A 729 32.87 23.22 33.50
N LEU A 730 31.65 22.77 33.81
CA LEU A 730 31.07 22.75 35.18
C LEU A 730 30.95 21.34 35.76
N ALA A 731 31.72 20.37 35.25
CA ALA A 731 31.80 19.02 35.81
C ALA A 731 33.07 18.87 36.66
N ASP A 732 32.91 18.48 37.93
CA ASP A 732 34.03 18.34 38.89
C ASP A 732 35.07 17.30 38.45
N SER A 733 34.65 16.33 37.64
CA SER A 733 35.53 15.40 36.94
C SER A 733 34.87 14.85 35.68
N MET A 734 35.66 14.21 34.80
CA MET A 734 35.17 13.49 33.61
C MET A 734 34.31 14.33 32.64
N GLY A 735 34.66 15.61 32.45
CA GLY A 735 33.87 16.56 31.68
C GLY A 735 33.68 16.28 30.18
N LEU A 736 34.44 15.33 29.58
CA LEU A 736 34.36 15.00 28.14
C LEU A 736 33.38 13.83 27.90
N SER A 737 32.39 13.99 27.02
CA SER A 737 31.38 12.96 26.76
C SER A 737 31.96 11.74 26.03
N ASN A 738 31.18 10.65 25.99
CA ASN A 738 31.42 9.61 24.98
C ASN A 738 31.45 10.25 23.57
N ILE A 739 32.24 9.66 22.68
CA ILE A 739 32.41 10.06 21.28
C ILE A 739 31.63 9.06 20.41
N PRO A 740 30.42 9.40 19.93
CA PRO A 740 29.71 8.60 18.95
C PRO A 740 30.31 8.82 17.55
N ILE A 741 30.54 7.73 16.82
CA ILE A 741 31.06 7.72 15.45
C ILE A 741 30.12 6.88 14.60
N SER A 742 29.67 7.42 13.47
CA SER A 742 28.81 6.70 12.50
C SER A 742 29.39 6.83 11.10
N LEU A 743 29.61 5.71 10.41
CA LEU A 743 30.15 5.63 9.06
C LEU A 743 29.20 4.84 8.15
N ARG A 744 28.73 5.49 7.08
CA ARG A 744 27.92 4.90 6.01
C ARG A 744 28.67 4.97 4.69
N THR A 745 28.71 3.87 3.95
CA THR A 745 29.26 3.82 2.59
C THR A 745 28.56 2.78 1.72
N THR A 746 28.11 3.20 0.53
CA THR A 746 27.77 2.31 -0.59
C THR A 746 28.96 2.19 -1.53
N VAL A 747 29.85 1.22 -1.29
CA VAL A 747 31.06 1.00 -2.10
C VAL A 747 30.72 0.63 -3.55
N PHE A 748 29.61 -0.10 -3.70
CA PHE A 748 28.95 -0.39 -4.98
C PHE A 748 27.46 -0.11 -4.83
N GLN A 749 26.72 0.00 -5.95
CA GLN A 749 25.27 0.28 -5.96
C GLN A 749 24.47 -0.71 -5.09
N ASN A 750 25.00 -1.93 -4.93
CA ASN A 750 24.35 -3.05 -4.26
C ASN A 750 25.04 -3.49 -2.94
N PHE A 751 26.06 -2.76 -2.47
CA PHE A 751 26.80 -3.10 -1.25
C PHE A 751 26.89 -1.90 -0.31
N GLY A 752 26.12 -1.95 0.78
CA GLY A 752 26.09 -0.94 1.83
C GLY A 752 26.72 -1.44 3.13
N ILE A 753 27.62 -0.64 3.69
CA ILE A 753 28.16 -0.81 5.04
C ILE A 753 27.66 0.34 5.92
N ASN A 754 27.18 0.00 7.12
CA ASN A 754 26.80 0.96 8.15
C ASN A 754 27.44 0.56 9.49
N ILE A 755 28.41 1.32 9.96
CA ILE A 755 29.12 1.13 11.23
C ILE A 755 28.73 2.26 12.17
N ASN A 756 28.29 1.94 13.39
CA ASN A 756 28.07 2.90 14.46
C ASN A 756 28.84 2.44 15.69
N ALA A 757 29.63 3.31 16.31
CA ALA A 757 30.43 3.01 17.50
C ALA A 757 30.34 4.13 18.51
N THR A 758 30.47 3.82 19.80
CA THR A 758 30.54 4.80 20.89
C THR A 758 31.80 4.55 21.70
N LEU A 759 32.74 5.50 21.66
CA LEU A 759 33.98 5.45 22.42
C LEU A 759 33.83 6.21 23.74
N ASP A 760 34.26 5.61 24.83
CA ASP A 760 34.41 6.25 26.14
C ASP A 760 35.86 6.75 26.27
N PRO A 761 36.10 8.06 26.41
CA PRO A 761 37.45 8.62 26.47
C PRO A 761 38.15 8.30 27.79
N TYR A 762 37.45 7.76 28.79
CA TYR A 762 38.01 7.49 30.12
C TYR A 762 38.42 6.04 30.34
N ARG A 763 39.52 5.87 31.07
CA ARG A 763 39.90 4.59 31.67
C ARG A 763 38.91 4.20 32.76
N VAL A 764 38.96 2.92 33.12
CA VAL A 764 38.06 2.28 34.09
C VAL A 764 38.84 1.38 35.04
N THR A 765 38.34 1.18 36.25
CA THR A 765 38.89 0.26 37.25
C THR A 765 38.51 -1.21 36.92
N PRO A 766 39.16 -2.21 37.56
CA PRO A 766 38.67 -3.59 37.53
C PRO A 766 37.22 -3.74 38.01
N GLN A 767 36.78 -2.86 38.92
CA GLN A 767 35.41 -2.75 39.43
C GLN A 767 34.45 -2.01 38.46
N GLY A 768 34.88 -1.77 37.23
CA GLY A 768 34.06 -1.19 36.16
C GLY A 768 33.74 0.31 36.29
N GLN A 769 34.22 0.97 37.35
CA GLN A 769 34.02 2.40 37.59
C GLN A 769 34.95 3.23 36.70
N ARG A 770 34.45 4.36 36.16
CA ARG A 770 35.28 5.30 35.41
C ARG A 770 36.26 6.03 36.32
N ILE A 771 37.46 6.29 35.80
CA ILE A 771 38.46 7.15 36.43
C ILE A 771 38.80 8.31 35.50
N ASN A 772 39.10 9.47 36.07
CA ASN A 772 39.44 10.69 35.32
C ASN A 772 40.87 10.64 34.74
N LYS A 773 41.17 9.59 33.97
CA LYS A 773 42.39 9.42 33.17
C LYS A 773 41.98 9.13 31.74
N LEU A 774 42.33 10.05 30.83
CA LEU A 774 42.00 9.92 29.41
C LEU A 774 42.74 8.74 28.76
N PHE A 775 42.12 8.14 27.77
CA PHE A 775 42.64 7.08 26.92
C PHE A 775 42.16 7.33 25.49
N PHE A 776 43.09 7.47 24.54
CA PHE A 776 42.78 7.79 23.15
C PHE A 776 43.10 6.58 22.25
N PRO A 777 42.27 6.24 21.24
CA PRO A 777 41.05 6.93 20.78
C PRO A 777 39.82 6.76 21.70
N GLY A 778 39.90 5.87 22.69
CA GLY A 778 38.82 5.58 23.64
C GLY A 778 38.46 4.11 23.70
N ARG A 779 37.75 3.71 24.76
CA ARG A 779 37.26 2.35 24.99
C ARG A 779 35.90 2.18 24.30
N VAL A 780 35.75 1.18 23.42
CA VAL A 780 34.45 0.87 22.80
C VAL A 780 33.44 0.44 23.88
N VAL A 781 32.37 1.21 24.06
CA VAL A 781 31.22 0.87 24.93
C VAL A 781 30.15 0.13 24.14
N SER A 782 29.88 0.58 22.92
CA SER A 782 29.02 -0.09 21.97
C SER A 782 29.58 0.02 20.57
N ALA A 783 29.32 -1.00 19.75
CA ALA A 783 29.53 -0.96 18.31
C ALA A 783 28.48 -1.83 17.62
N SER A 784 27.90 -1.34 16.53
CA SER A 784 26.98 -2.08 15.68
C SER A 784 27.38 -1.88 14.23
N THR A 785 27.61 -2.99 13.51
CA THR A 785 27.95 -2.98 12.09
C THR A 785 26.96 -3.83 11.33
N SER A 786 26.27 -3.25 10.34
CA SER A 786 25.51 -4.01 9.37
C SER A 786 26.14 -3.94 7.98
N PHE A 787 26.20 -5.10 7.33
CA PHE A 787 26.67 -5.30 5.97
C PHE A 787 25.49 -5.81 5.13
N GLY A 788 25.00 -5.00 4.20
CA GLY A 788 23.96 -5.40 3.24
C GLY A 788 24.57 -5.56 1.85
N TYR A 789 24.50 -6.76 1.27
CA TYR A 789 24.83 -7.01 -0.14
C TYR A 789 23.63 -7.62 -0.84
N THR A 790 23.18 -7.03 -1.95
CA THR A 790 22.12 -7.61 -2.81
C THR A 790 22.71 -8.02 -4.16
N PHE A 791 22.98 -9.31 -4.35
CA PHE A 791 23.22 -9.84 -5.68
C PHE A 791 21.95 -9.75 -6.51
N GLN A 792 22.08 -9.44 -7.80
CA GLN A 792 20.99 -9.48 -8.78
C GLN A 792 21.54 -9.96 -10.13
N SER A 793 20.70 -10.58 -10.95
CA SER A 793 20.99 -10.83 -12.36
C SER A 793 21.25 -9.52 -13.11
N ARG A 794 21.86 -9.60 -14.29
CA ARG A 794 21.91 -8.44 -15.19
C ARG A 794 20.48 -8.14 -15.66
N GLN A 795 20.12 -6.88 -15.58
CA GLN A 795 18.83 -6.37 -16.01
C GLN A 795 18.91 -6.10 -17.52
N ASP A 796 18.82 -7.15 -18.32
CA ASP A 796 18.44 -7.04 -19.73
C ASP A 796 16.91 -7.00 -19.81
N ASN A 797 16.36 -6.02 -20.52
CA ASN A 797 14.97 -5.56 -20.35
C ASN A 797 13.89 -6.49 -20.95
N SER A 798 14.21 -7.75 -21.26
CA SER A 798 13.31 -8.70 -21.93
C SER A 798 12.38 -9.44 -20.97
N THR A 799 12.81 -9.72 -19.73
CA THR A 799 11.95 -10.32 -18.69
C THR A 799 12.24 -9.72 -17.30
N PRO A 800 11.29 -9.05 -16.64
CA PRO A 800 11.46 -8.61 -15.26
C PRO A 800 11.41 -9.80 -14.30
N ALA A 801 12.05 -9.67 -13.13
CA ALA A 801 11.84 -10.61 -12.04
C ALA A 801 10.38 -10.54 -11.56
N ILE A 802 9.83 -11.65 -11.08
CA ILE A 802 8.47 -11.72 -10.49
C ILE A 802 8.25 -10.73 -9.33
N ASN A 803 9.32 -10.15 -8.76
CA ASN A 803 9.27 -9.07 -7.77
C ASN A 803 10.29 -7.93 -8.06
N ASP A 804 10.49 -7.50 -9.32
CA ASP A 804 11.17 -6.21 -9.57
C ASP A 804 10.20 -5.03 -9.34
N ILE A 805 10.65 -4.05 -8.57
CA ILE A 805 9.87 -2.88 -8.12
C ILE A 805 10.08 -1.68 -9.06
N ASN A 806 11.06 -1.72 -9.97
CA ASN A 806 11.54 -0.54 -10.71
C ASN A 806 11.35 -0.59 -12.25
N SER A 807 10.89 -1.71 -12.82
CA SER A 807 10.76 -1.88 -14.27
C SER A 807 9.47 -1.25 -14.82
N ALA A 808 9.59 -0.18 -15.60
CA ALA A 808 8.52 0.36 -16.43
C ALA A 808 8.24 -0.57 -17.64
N PRO A 809 7.01 -0.58 -18.20
CA PRO A 809 6.68 -1.41 -19.35
C PRO A 809 7.48 -1.00 -20.60
N VAL A 810 8.06 -1.98 -21.28
CA VAL A 810 8.76 -1.81 -22.56
C VAL A 810 7.77 -2.01 -23.71
N ASP A 811 7.87 -1.17 -24.73
CA ASP A 811 7.03 -1.26 -25.93
C ASP A 811 7.36 -2.52 -26.77
N PRO A 812 6.38 -3.37 -27.13
CA PRO A 812 6.60 -4.55 -27.96
C PRO A 812 7.24 -4.29 -29.33
N ALA A 813 7.15 -3.07 -29.87
CA ALA A 813 7.59 -2.73 -31.23
C ALA A 813 9.09 -2.95 -31.51
N TYR A 814 9.93 -3.07 -30.47
CA TYR A 814 11.39 -3.20 -30.60
C TYR A 814 11.94 -4.58 -30.18
N ALA A 815 11.09 -5.58 -29.97
CA ALA A 815 11.49 -6.86 -29.35
C ALA A 815 12.17 -7.88 -30.28
N ASN A 816 12.35 -7.61 -31.58
CA ASN A 816 12.71 -8.63 -32.57
C ASN A 816 14.07 -8.40 -33.27
N PRO A 817 15.17 -9.05 -32.83
CA PRO A 817 16.53 -8.82 -33.34
C PRO A 817 16.80 -9.39 -34.74
N PHE A 818 15.79 -9.94 -35.42
CA PHE A 818 15.92 -10.51 -36.77
C PHE A 818 15.36 -9.61 -37.89
N TYR A 819 14.76 -8.46 -37.55
CA TYR A 819 14.17 -7.54 -38.52
C TYR A 819 15.04 -6.29 -38.74
N ASP A 820 15.92 -6.35 -39.74
CA ASP A 820 16.64 -5.18 -40.28
C ASP A 820 15.98 -4.79 -41.63
N PRO A 821 15.08 -3.78 -41.66
CA PRO A 821 14.36 -3.39 -42.88
C PRO A 821 15.23 -2.64 -43.92
N TYR A 822 16.51 -2.34 -43.62
CA TYR A 822 17.39 -1.56 -44.50
C TYR A 822 18.75 -2.22 -44.78
N GLY A 823 19.10 -3.30 -44.09
CA GLY A 823 20.24 -4.18 -44.40
C GLY A 823 21.63 -3.60 -44.10
N GLN A 824 21.74 -2.58 -43.25
CA GLN A 824 23.00 -1.85 -43.00
C GLN A 824 23.67 -2.15 -41.64
N MET A 825 23.23 -3.17 -40.90
CA MET A 825 23.90 -3.54 -39.64
C MET A 825 25.35 -4.02 -39.84
N ASN A 826 26.30 -3.23 -39.32
CA ASN A 826 27.74 -3.53 -39.28
C ASN A 826 28.01 -4.96 -38.75
N PRO A 827 28.85 -5.78 -39.41
CA PRO A 827 29.07 -7.19 -39.04
C PRO A 827 29.68 -7.39 -37.63
N ALA A 828 30.39 -6.40 -37.07
CA ALA A 828 30.82 -6.45 -35.67
C ALA A 828 29.62 -6.32 -34.71
N LEU A 829 28.69 -5.41 -35.03
CA LEU A 829 27.46 -5.20 -34.27
C LEU A 829 26.51 -6.39 -34.41
N ARG A 830 26.35 -6.94 -35.64
CA ARG A 830 25.58 -8.17 -35.89
C ARG A 830 26.14 -9.37 -35.12
N ARG A 831 27.47 -9.51 -35.01
CA ARG A 831 28.08 -10.52 -34.12
C ARG A 831 27.75 -10.27 -32.66
N GLN A 832 27.74 -9.01 -32.21
CA GLN A 832 27.41 -8.64 -30.84
C GLN A 832 25.95 -9.01 -30.48
N TYR A 833 25.00 -8.72 -31.36
CA TYR A 833 23.61 -9.18 -31.22
C TYR A 833 23.47 -10.71 -31.34
N MET A 834 24.21 -11.37 -32.25
CA MET A 834 24.21 -12.84 -32.32
C MET A 834 24.84 -13.49 -31.08
N THR A 835 25.77 -12.84 -30.38
CA THR A 835 26.23 -13.30 -29.05
C THR A 835 25.22 -13.07 -27.93
N GLN A 836 24.21 -12.21 -28.12
CA GLN A 836 23.02 -12.12 -27.26
C GLN A 836 21.88 -13.05 -27.70
N ALA A 837 21.97 -13.65 -28.90
CA ALA A 837 21.00 -14.61 -29.44
C ALA A 837 21.38 -16.08 -29.19
N TYR A 838 22.53 -16.34 -28.57
CA TYR A 838 22.65 -17.54 -27.73
C TYR A 838 21.64 -17.40 -26.58
N TYR A 839 20.98 -18.49 -26.21
CA TYR A 839 20.07 -18.52 -25.06
C TYR A 839 20.81 -18.06 -23.79
N ASP A 840 20.67 -16.79 -23.43
CA ASP A 840 21.14 -16.31 -22.14
C ASP A 840 20.16 -16.82 -21.08
N PHE A 841 20.61 -17.81 -20.31
CA PHE A 841 19.91 -18.29 -19.12
C PHE A 841 20.05 -17.28 -17.95
N SER A 842 19.93 -15.98 -18.25
CA SER A 842 19.85 -14.86 -17.29
C SER A 842 18.49 -14.79 -16.59
N LEU A 843 17.96 -15.98 -16.27
CA LEU A 843 16.90 -16.26 -15.33
C LEU A 843 16.90 -15.23 -14.19
N PRO A 844 15.88 -14.38 -14.04
CA PRO A 844 15.97 -13.26 -13.12
C PRO A 844 16.03 -13.75 -11.67
N TRP A 845 17.11 -13.37 -10.98
CA TRP A 845 17.39 -13.75 -9.61
C TRP A 845 17.89 -12.56 -8.79
N ASN A 846 17.53 -12.51 -7.51
CA ASN A 846 18.13 -11.64 -6.51
C ASN A 846 18.47 -12.44 -5.25
N LEU A 847 19.53 -12.04 -4.56
CA LEU A 847 19.96 -12.67 -3.31
C LEU A 847 20.62 -11.63 -2.41
N GLY A 848 19.87 -11.19 -1.41
CA GLY A 848 20.27 -10.34 -0.30
C GLY A 848 20.89 -11.12 0.85
N PHE A 849 22.05 -10.64 1.29
CA PHE A 849 22.65 -10.98 2.58
C PHE A 849 22.62 -9.73 3.46
N ASN A 850 22.14 -9.87 4.70
CA ASN A 850 22.23 -8.84 5.74
C ASN A 850 22.93 -9.43 6.96
N TYR A 851 24.21 -9.14 7.12
CA TYR A 851 24.98 -9.56 8.29
C TYR A 851 25.09 -8.40 9.29
N THR A 852 24.56 -8.59 10.50
CA THR A 852 24.58 -7.59 11.56
C THR A 852 25.34 -8.10 12.78
N ILE A 853 26.42 -7.40 13.14
CA ILE A 853 27.14 -7.57 14.41
C ILE A 853 26.68 -6.45 15.35
N SER A 854 26.40 -6.80 16.60
CA SER A 854 26.28 -5.85 17.70
C SER A 854 27.19 -6.26 18.86
N TYR A 855 27.84 -5.26 19.46
CA TYR A 855 28.70 -5.34 20.63
C TYR A 855 28.23 -4.29 21.63
N SER A 856 28.10 -4.68 22.90
CA SER A 856 27.87 -3.76 24.02
C SER A 856 28.63 -4.23 25.25
N ALA A 857 29.14 -3.29 26.06
CA ALA A 857 29.89 -3.57 27.27
C ALA A 857 29.39 -2.73 28.45
N SER A 858 28.61 -3.36 29.33
CA SER A 858 28.16 -2.80 30.60
C SER A 858 29.10 -3.19 31.74
N PRO A 859 29.33 -2.31 32.74
CA PRO A 859 29.81 -2.75 34.05
C PRO A 859 28.77 -3.69 34.66
N THR A 860 29.21 -4.78 35.29
CA THR A 860 28.34 -5.64 36.11
C THR A 860 28.89 -5.75 37.53
N ASN A 861 27.99 -5.94 38.50
CA ASN A 861 28.32 -6.01 39.92
C ASN A 861 27.68 -7.23 40.61
N ASN A 862 27.37 -8.28 39.84
CA ASN A 862 26.81 -9.54 40.34
C ASN A 862 27.94 -10.49 40.78
N GLY A 863 28.54 -10.22 41.95
CA GLY A 863 29.52 -11.10 42.61
C GLY A 863 30.91 -11.19 41.96
N THR A 864 31.04 -10.93 40.66
CA THR A 864 32.31 -10.80 39.95
C THR A 864 32.46 -9.38 39.40
N THR A 865 33.52 -8.70 39.79
CA THR A 865 33.82 -7.33 39.35
C THR A 865 34.38 -7.34 37.93
N GLY A 866 33.65 -6.80 36.95
CA GLY A 866 34.12 -6.75 35.58
C GLY A 866 33.15 -6.19 34.55
N TYR A 867 33.43 -6.49 33.27
CA TYR A 867 32.62 -6.07 32.13
C TYR A 867 31.85 -7.22 31.52
N GLN A 868 30.52 -7.13 31.54
CA GLN A 868 29.67 -8.00 30.75
C GLN A 868 29.68 -7.50 29.31
N LYS A 869 30.41 -8.20 28.44
CA LYS A 869 30.42 -7.97 26.99
C LYS A 869 29.31 -8.84 26.37
N ASN A 870 28.25 -8.21 25.87
CA ASN A 870 27.28 -8.93 25.04
C ASN A 870 27.63 -8.71 23.57
N ILE A 871 27.73 -9.81 22.81
CA ILE A 871 28.05 -9.82 21.38
C ILE A 871 27.02 -10.68 20.67
N THR A 872 26.04 -10.05 20.03
CA THR A 872 25.00 -10.72 19.26
C THR A 872 25.29 -10.50 17.77
N GLN A 873 25.40 -11.59 17.01
CA GLN A 873 25.71 -11.57 15.58
C GLN A 873 24.64 -12.40 14.85
N THR A 874 24.05 -11.84 13.80
CA THR A 874 23.01 -12.50 13.02
C THR A 874 23.25 -12.31 11.52
N LEU A 875 23.01 -13.37 10.74
CA LEU A 875 23.02 -13.34 9.29
C LEU A 875 21.60 -13.60 8.79
N GLY A 876 20.96 -12.58 8.22
CA GLY A 876 19.73 -12.73 7.44
C GLY A 876 20.05 -13.03 5.97
N ILE A 877 19.29 -13.93 5.37
CA ILE A 877 19.37 -14.30 3.95
C ILE A 877 17.97 -14.17 3.35
N ASN A 878 17.84 -13.43 2.25
CA ASN A 878 16.59 -13.29 1.52
C ASN A 878 16.87 -13.30 0.01
N GLY A 879 16.15 -14.09 -0.77
CA GLY A 879 16.35 -14.13 -2.22
C GLY A 879 15.15 -14.68 -2.96
N SER A 880 15.09 -14.38 -4.25
CA SER A 880 14.16 -14.98 -5.18
C SER A 880 14.89 -15.35 -6.46
N VAL A 881 14.65 -16.56 -6.97
CA VAL A 881 15.25 -17.08 -8.20
C VAL A 881 14.17 -17.66 -9.08
N THR A 882 14.11 -17.19 -10.32
CA THR A 882 13.26 -17.78 -11.36
C THR A 882 14.01 -18.99 -11.91
N ILE A 883 13.65 -20.23 -11.54
CA ILE A 883 14.42 -21.43 -11.94
C ILE A 883 14.08 -21.86 -13.38
N LEU A 884 12.85 -21.59 -13.81
CA LEU A 884 12.35 -21.78 -15.18
C LEU A 884 11.47 -20.57 -15.51
N PRO A 885 11.19 -20.25 -16.79
CA PRO A 885 10.36 -19.09 -17.17
C PRO A 885 8.95 -19.03 -16.55
N LYS A 886 8.51 -20.15 -15.95
CA LYS A 886 7.24 -20.31 -15.24
C LYS A 886 7.41 -20.86 -13.81
N MET A 887 8.59 -20.78 -13.19
CA MET A 887 8.81 -21.17 -11.79
C MET A 887 9.65 -20.16 -11.03
N GLY A 888 9.07 -19.56 -9.99
CA GLY A 888 9.78 -18.74 -9.01
C GLY A 888 10.01 -19.51 -7.71
N VAL A 889 11.19 -19.35 -7.10
CA VAL A 889 11.48 -19.83 -5.75
C VAL A 889 11.96 -18.66 -4.91
N THR A 890 11.24 -18.38 -3.82
CA THR A 890 11.62 -17.38 -2.82
C THR A 890 12.14 -18.09 -1.58
N ILE A 891 13.26 -17.62 -1.03
CA ILE A 891 13.90 -18.14 0.17
C ILE A 891 14.11 -17.00 1.15
N GLN A 892 13.64 -17.15 2.38
CA GLN A 892 13.92 -16.27 3.50
C GLN A 892 14.41 -17.11 4.68
N GLY A 893 15.40 -16.63 5.44
CA GLY A 893 15.89 -17.31 6.63
C GLY A 893 17.14 -16.63 7.19
N GLY A 894 17.92 -17.36 7.98
CA GLY A 894 19.12 -16.82 8.60
C GLY A 894 19.75 -17.73 9.65
N TYR A 895 20.77 -17.19 10.32
CA TYR A 895 21.54 -17.87 11.35
C TYR A 895 21.87 -16.91 12.50
N ASP A 896 21.68 -17.36 13.73
CA ASP A 896 22.08 -16.67 14.95
C ASP A 896 23.36 -17.33 15.50
N PHE A 897 24.46 -16.60 15.53
CA PHE A 897 25.76 -17.12 15.96
C PHE A 897 25.91 -17.22 17.49
N GLN A 898 25.00 -16.59 18.25
CA GLN A 898 24.98 -16.63 19.72
C GLN A 898 24.21 -17.86 20.21
N ALA A 899 23.06 -18.19 19.60
CA ALA A 899 22.38 -19.47 19.77
C ALA A 899 23.12 -20.62 19.08
N LYS A 900 23.83 -20.33 17.98
CA LYS A 900 24.41 -21.27 17.01
C LYS A 900 23.37 -22.02 16.16
N GLU A 901 22.18 -21.46 16.04
CA GLU A 901 21.00 -22.07 15.44
C GLU A 901 20.55 -21.33 14.17
N LEU A 902 19.90 -22.06 13.26
CA LEU A 902 19.24 -21.47 12.09
C LEU A 902 17.92 -20.83 12.53
N THR A 903 17.73 -19.55 12.21
CA THR A 903 16.44 -18.87 12.42
C THR A 903 15.40 -19.45 11.45
N PRO A 904 14.12 -19.59 11.83
CA PRO A 904 13.09 -20.22 10.99
C PRO A 904 13.12 -19.73 9.54
N ALA A 905 13.37 -20.66 8.61
CA ALA A 905 13.41 -20.37 7.19
C ALA A 905 12.03 -20.60 6.55
N SER A 906 11.74 -19.86 5.49
CA SER A 906 10.57 -20.06 4.63
C SER A 906 11.03 -20.16 3.19
N ILE A 907 10.66 -21.26 2.53
CA ILE A 907 10.92 -21.54 1.12
C ILE A 907 9.58 -21.60 0.42
N THR A 908 9.32 -20.69 -0.50
CA THR A 908 8.07 -20.64 -1.28
C THR A 908 8.37 -20.85 -2.76
N ILE A 909 7.97 -22.00 -3.29
CA ILE A 909 8.05 -22.37 -4.70
C ILE A 909 6.69 -22.05 -5.34
N THR A 910 6.67 -21.25 -6.40
CA THR A 910 5.49 -21.03 -7.24
C THR A 910 5.74 -21.54 -8.65
N ARG A 911 4.74 -22.18 -9.27
CA ARG A 911 4.76 -22.58 -10.67
C ARG A 911 3.50 -22.11 -11.39
N ASP A 912 3.71 -21.42 -12.49
CA ASP A 912 2.70 -21.08 -13.47
C ASP A 912 2.46 -22.30 -14.37
N LEU A 913 1.25 -22.87 -14.29
CA LEU A 913 0.77 -23.95 -15.14
C LEU A 913 -0.24 -23.41 -16.15
N HIS A 914 0.05 -22.23 -16.69
CA HIS A 914 -0.74 -21.50 -17.68
C HIS A 914 -2.12 -21.08 -17.19
N CYS A 915 -3.08 -22.00 -17.12
CA CYS A 915 -4.42 -21.77 -16.58
C CYS A 915 -4.51 -22.09 -15.09
N TRP A 916 -3.66 -23.01 -14.63
CA TRP A 916 -3.49 -23.37 -13.23
C TRP A 916 -2.29 -22.63 -12.63
N GLN A 917 -2.26 -22.52 -11.31
CA GLN A 917 -1.12 -22.08 -10.53
C GLN A 917 -0.90 -23.08 -9.39
N MET A 918 0.36 -23.41 -9.15
CA MET A 918 0.81 -24.25 -8.06
C MET A 918 1.68 -23.42 -7.11
N SER A 919 1.50 -23.60 -5.81
CA SER A 919 2.27 -22.96 -4.75
C SER A 919 2.64 -23.99 -3.68
N PHE A 920 3.90 -24.04 -3.30
CA PHE A 920 4.40 -24.87 -2.21
C PHE A 920 5.25 -24.00 -1.27
N ALA A 921 4.73 -23.74 -0.08
CA ALA A 921 5.44 -23.03 0.98
C ALA A 921 5.88 -24.02 2.07
N TRP A 922 7.14 -23.91 2.52
CA TRP A 922 7.77 -24.88 3.41
C TRP A 922 8.63 -24.18 4.46
N VAL A 923 8.48 -24.60 5.72
CA VAL A 923 9.33 -24.26 6.86
C VAL A 923 10.11 -25.52 7.25
N PRO A 924 11.38 -25.68 6.81
CA PRO A 924 12.11 -26.94 6.93
C PRO A 924 12.60 -27.28 8.35
N PHE A 925 12.79 -26.29 9.23
CA PHE A 925 13.40 -26.49 10.55
C PHE A 925 12.96 -25.43 11.58
N GLY A 926 13.12 -25.76 12.86
CA GLY A 926 12.67 -24.98 14.01
C GLY A 926 11.25 -25.34 14.48
N HIS A 927 10.82 -24.79 15.61
CA HIS A 927 9.56 -25.13 16.30
C HIS A 927 8.26 -24.91 15.50
N TYR A 928 8.33 -24.28 14.33
CA TYR A 928 7.18 -24.01 13.45
C TYR A 928 7.29 -24.76 12.12
N GLN A 929 7.99 -25.91 12.11
CA GLN A 929 8.03 -26.84 10.97
C GLN A 929 6.62 -27.07 10.42
N SER A 930 6.46 -26.82 9.13
CA SER A 930 5.17 -26.81 8.45
C SER A 930 5.38 -26.81 6.94
N TRP A 931 4.37 -27.23 6.19
CA TRP A 931 4.33 -27.06 4.73
C TRP A 931 2.89 -26.92 4.25
N SER A 932 2.70 -26.22 3.14
CA SER A 932 1.41 -26.11 2.46
C SER A 932 1.62 -26.20 0.96
N PHE A 933 0.88 -27.11 0.34
CA PHE A 933 0.74 -27.28 -1.10
C PHE A 933 -0.66 -26.80 -1.50
N ASN A 934 -0.71 -25.87 -2.45
CA ASN A 934 -1.92 -25.39 -3.10
C ASN A 934 -1.73 -25.56 -4.61
N ILE A 935 -2.75 -26.07 -5.30
CA ILE A 935 -2.84 -26.02 -6.75
C ILE A 935 -4.28 -25.69 -7.15
N GLY A 936 -4.47 -24.69 -8.01
CA GLY A 936 -5.81 -24.24 -8.39
C GLY A 936 -5.87 -23.44 -9.68
N VAL A 937 -7.07 -23.23 -10.19
CA VAL A 937 -7.33 -22.42 -11.40
C VAL A 937 -7.08 -20.94 -11.09
N LYS A 938 -6.37 -20.24 -11.97
CA LYS A 938 -6.04 -18.80 -11.80
C LYS A 938 -7.24 -17.87 -11.92
N ALA A 939 -8.21 -18.23 -12.74
CA ALA A 939 -9.35 -17.37 -13.06
C ALA A 939 -10.29 -17.24 -11.85
N ALA A 940 -10.67 -16.01 -11.52
CA ALA A 940 -11.49 -15.73 -10.34
C ALA A 940 -12.88 -16.41 -10.40
N SER A 941 -13.40 -16.64 -11.60
CA SER A 941 -14.66 -17.37 -11.84
C SER A 941 -14.63 -18.84 -11.43
N LEU A 942 -13.45 -19.46 -11.31
CA LEU A 942 -13.24 -20.87 -11.01
C LEU A 942 -12.25 -21.11 -9.86
N ALA A 943 -11.99 -20.11 -9.01
CA ALA A 943 -11.00 -20.20 -7.93
C ALA A 943 -11.30 -21.29 -6.87
N ASP A 944 -12.54 -21.78 -6.80
CA ASP A 944 -12.94 -22.92 -5.97
C ASP A 944 -12.45 -24.28 -6.52
N LEU A 945 -12.06 -24.36 -7.79
CA LEU A 945 -11.35 -25.51 -8.37
C LEU A 945 -9.88 -25.48 -7.92
N LYS A 946 -9.65 -25.93 -6.69
CA LYS A 946 -8.34 -26.04 -6.05
C LYS A 946 -8.21 -27.31 -5.22
N TYR A 947 -6.96 -27.74 -5.03
CA TYR A 947 -6.56 -28.77 -4.08
C TYR A 947 -5.55 -28.16 -3.12
N ASP A 948 -5.92 -28.12 -1.83
CA ASP A 948 -5.08 -27.67 -0.74
C ASP A 948 -4.68 -28.88 0.13
N LYS A 949 -3.40 -29.00 0.48
CA LYS A 949 -2.92 -29.93 1.50
C LYS A 949 -1.78 -29.30 2.30
N SER A 950 -1.85 -29.36 3.63
CA SER A 950 -0.86 -28.75 4.51
C SER A 950 -0.64 -29.55 5.79
N GLN A 951 0.55 -29.42 6.36
CA GLN A 951 0.85 -29.75 7.75
C GLN A 951 0.93 -28.43 8.55
N SER A 952 0.26 -28.38 9.70
CA SER A 952 0.16 -27.17 10.53
C SER A 952 1.48 -26.88 11.25
N MET A 953 1.77 -25.59 11.46
CA MET A 953 2.90 -25.17 12.31
C MET A 953 2.71 -25.54 13.78
N PHE A 954 1.49 -25.87 14.20
CA PHE A 954 1.18 -26.30 15.55
C PHE A 954 1.39 -27.81 15.76
N ASP A 955 1.57 -28.60 14.68
CA ASP A 955 1.76 -30.06 14.75
C ASP A 955 3.09 -30.48 15.37
N ASN A 956 4.04 -29.54 15.47
CA ASN A 956 5.38 -29.74 16.02
C ASN A 956 5.61 -28.86 17.27
N LEU A 957 4.54 -28.43 17.94
CA LEU A 957 4.56 -27.42 19.02
C LEU A 957 4.31 -27.98 20.43
N TYR A 958 4.11 -29.30 20.54
CA TYR A 958 3.86 -30.08 21.75
C TYR A 958 4.72 -31.35 21.73
#